data_AF-A0A9D5ICF3-F1
#
_entry.id   AF-A0A9D5ICF3-F1
#
_cell.length_a   1.000
_cell.length_b   1.000
_cell.length_c   1.000
_cell.angle_alpha   90.00
_cell.angle_beta   90.00
_cell.angle_gamma   90.00
#
_symmetry.space_group_name_H-M   'P 1'
#
loop_
_entity.id
_entity.type
_entity.pdbx_description
1 polymer ?
#
loop_
_entity_poly.entity_id
_entity_poly.type
_entity_poly.pdbx_seq_one_letter_code
_entity_poly.pdbx_strand_id
1 'polypeptide(L)'
;MLPGRREGSRGVDPPDAWTARSAHVQLDRLIDGLPIRPAAVWALGGRQGVGAGTGSGGGGGMAGGWGARALSSVRITDITEDHRTALPGSLFVARRGQKFDGRTVAAQAVRAGAVVVLVEESADLAEALPAGSLGQAGAPAIVLTCPDLPGAVAAVGERFYGSPSGRLACMGVTGTNGKTTVAWLVHQLLNGAGLRCGLMGTVCVDDGTEVAPAVMTTPPALEISRTLARMLEAGCVAAAMEASSHALDQRRVAGPGGVGFRVGVFTNLTHDHLDYHGDMGAYAAAKARLFASLGPDGAAVVNADDPWQTRMLDGCRARVVRCTMRWRRSGAEPAAEWSARVDRGGLDTTRVAFSSPSAGGSGGSGRRVEWTVDLPLIGAHNVFNAMQAAAAALELGLDLAAVQRGLGAVAAPPGRLERVSAARGAQGERGAGGGVGVAGDEAGAGGARVLVDYAHTDDALRRVLGLLRRGIDEAGAGRLWVVFGCGGDRDRSKRPKMGAAAAGLADRLIITSDNPRTEDARSIAEQVLAGVPIERRAATTLELDRRAAIWQAVTSAGRDDVVLIAGKGHETAQVLPDGLGGTISVEFDDRQVARQALAALGRQPAAAARRAPAASPRRHAAATRWPDADADSHAPEGPTA
;
A
#
# COMPACT_ATOMS: atom_id res chain seq x y z
N MET A 1 -8.64 43.71 -13.61
CA MET A 1 -7.76 44.15 -12.51
C MET A 1 -7.86 43.12 -11.40
N LEU A 2 -6.74 42.59 -10.92
CA LEU A 2 -6.68 41.66 -9.76
C LEU A 2 -6.44 42.49 -8.48
N PRO A 3 -7.15 42.25 -7.36
CA PRO A 3 -6.78 42.83 -6.07
C PRO A 3 -5.60 42.06 -5.46
N GLY A 4 -4.62 42.78 -4.92
CA GLY A 4 -3.32 42.24 -4.54
C GLY A 4 -3.32 41.36 -3.28
N ARG A 5 -2.43 40.37 -3.25
CA ARG A 5 -2.07 39.62 -2.03
C ARG A 5 -1.28 40.54 -1.09
N ARG A 6 -1.64 40.56 0.19
CA ARG A 6 -0.73 41.00 1.26
C ARG A 6 -0.10 39.78 1.89
N GLU A 7 1.23 39.74 1.90
CA GLU A 7 1.98 38.79 2.71
C GLU A 7 1.89 39.21 4.18
N GLY A 8 1.67 38.22 5.05
CA GLY A 8 1.63 38.41 6.49
C GLY A 8 2.11 37.14 7.16
N SER A 9 3.30 37.18 7.75
CA SER A 9 3.91 36.06 8.46
C SER A 9 2.98 35.54 9.56
N ARG A 10 2.60 34.27 9.48
CA ARG A 10 1.98 33.54 10.58
C ARG A 10 2.96 32.51 11.10
N GLY A 11 2.97 32.32 12.42
CA GLY A 11 3.72 31.24 13.06
C GLY A 11 3.22 29.87 12.57
N VAL A 12 4.07 28.87 12.72
CA VAL A 12 3.75 27.48 12.37
C VAL A 12 2.79 26.93 13.42
N ASP A 13 1.50 26.89 13.09
CA ASP A 13 0.52 26.04 13.79
C ASP A 13 0.90 24.56 13.58
N PRO A 14 0.64 23.66 14.55
CA PRO A 14 0.95 22.24 14.41
C PRO A 14 0.12 21.56 13.28
N PRO A 15 0.61 20.46 12.67
CA PRO A 15 0.11 20.01 11.35
C PRO A 15 -1.31 19.40 11.30
N ASP A 16 -2.00 19.26 12.44
CA ASP A 16 -3.15 18.36 12.58
C ASP A 16 -4.53 19.04 12.65
N ALA A 17 -4.59 20.36 12.60
CA ALA A 17 -5.87 21.09 12.69
C ALA A 17 -6.60 21.14 11.33
N TRP A 18 -7.62 20.28 11.15
CA TRP A 18 -8.52 20.32 10.00
C TRP A 18 -9.13 21.73 9.83
N THR A 19 -8.94 22.34 8.66
CA THR A 19 -9.09 23.80 8.48
C THR A 19 -10.46 24.27 8.00
N ALA A 20 -11.50 23.43 8.08
CA ALA A 20 -12.90 23.87 8.11
C ALA A 20 -13.22 24.58 9.45
N ARG A 21 -12.54 25.71 9.68
CA ARG A 21 -12.60 26.55 10.88
C ARG A 21 -14.07 26.82 11.24
N SER A 22 -14.44 26.39 12.45
CA SER A 22 -15.76 26.56 13.11
C SER A 22 -16.83 25.47 12.94
N ALA A 23 -16.60 24.39 12.17
CA ALA A 23 -17.54 23.27 12.04
C ALA A 23 -17.54 22.35 13.29
N HIS A 24 -18.27 22.76 14.33
CA HIS A 24 -18.66 21.89 15.43
C HIS A 24 -19.94 21.13 15.03
N VAL A 25 -20.05 19.85 15.41
CA VAL A 25 -21.26 19.05 15.15
C VAL A 25 -21.99 18.77 16.47
N GLN A 26 -23.32 18.86 16.46
CA GLN A 26 -24.13 18.49 17.63
C GLN A 26 -24.07 16.97 17.83
N LEU A 27 -23.91 16.54 19.09
CA LEU A 27 -23.69 15.12 19.42
C LEU A 27 -24.85 14.22 18.97
N ASP A 28 -26.09 14.69 19.10
CA ASP A 28 -27.30 14.00 18.63
C ASP A 28 -27.21 13.68 17.13
N ARG A 29 -26.82 14.65 16.28
CA ARG A 29 -26.64 14.45 14.83
C ARG A 29 -25.50 13.48 14.50
N LEU A 30 -24.43 13.46 15.29
CA LEU A 30 -23.33 12.51 15.08
C LEU A 30 -23.78 11.07 15.32
N ILE A 31 -24.61 10.83 16.34
CA ILE A 31 -25.00 9.48 16.77
C ILE A 31 -26.38 9.01 16.24
N ASP A 32 -27.15 9.87 15.57
CA ASP A 32 -28.52 9.57 15.14
C ASP A 32 -28.63 8.28 14.30
N GLY A 33 -29.59 7.42 14.62
CA GLY A 33 -29.79 6.12 13.97
C GLY A 33 -28.65 5.10 14.12
N LEU A 34 -27.55 5.41 14.83
CA LEU A 34 -26.52 4.43 15.18
C LEU A 34 -26.92 3.68 16.45
N PRO A 35 -26.43 2.44 16.69
CA PRO A 35 -26.75 1.67 17.90
C PRO A 35 -26.00 2.18 19.16
N ILE A 36 -25.82 3.49 19.27
CA ILE A 36 -25.10 4.17 20.36
C ILE A 36 -26.09 4.55 21.46
N ARG A 37 -25.76 4.26 22.72
CA ARG A 37 -26.63 4.47 23.89
C ARG A 37 -25.91 5.24 25.00
N PRO A 38 -26.58 6.13 25.75
CA PRO A 38 -26.02 6.65 26.99
C PRO A 38 -25.88 5.53 28.03
N ALA A 39 -24.69 5.36 28.59
CA ALA A 39 -24.41 4.35 29.62
C ALA A 39 -24.29 4.96 31.03
N ALA A 40 -23.64 6.13 31.13
CA ALA A 40 -23.52 6.90 32.36
C ALA A 40 -23.12 8.35 32.08
N VAL A 41 -23.26 9.20 33.10
CA VAL A 41 -22.59 10.51 33.15
C VAL A 41 -21.51 10.42 34.22
N TRP A 42 -20.27 10.79 33.88
CA TRP A 42 -19.18 10.95 34.86
C TRP A 42 -19.33 12.27 35.61
N ALA A 43 -20.34 12.35 36.49
CA ALA A 43 -20.56 13.48 37.39
C ALA A 43 -19.96 13.24 38.79
N LEU A 44 -19.77 14.34 39.52
CA LEU A 44 -19.23 14.40 40.88
C LEU A 44 -19.81 13.30 41.80
N GLY A 45 -18.93 12.42 42.30
CA GLY A 45 -19.18 11.62 43.49
C GLY A 45 -20.28 10.54 43.39
N GLY A 46 -19.89 9.35 42.91
CA GLY A 46 -20.67 8.12 43.11
C GLY A 46 -21.41 7.60 41.87
N ARG A 47 -21.38 6.29 41.67
CA ARG A 47 -22.16 5.60 40.63
C ARG A 47 -23.66 5.75 40.92
N GLN A 48 -24.38 6.55 40.15
CA GLN A 48 -25.83 6.32 39.96
C GLN A 48 -26.00 5.28 38.85
N GLY A 49 -26.24 4.02 39.24
CA GLY A 49 -26.57 2.96 38.31
C GLY A 49 -28.04 3.01 37.89
N VAL A 50 -28.32 2.80 36.61
CA VAL A 50 -29.69 2.67 36.10
C VAL A 50 -30.21 1.27 36.44
N GLY A 51 -30.72 1.11 37.66
CA GLY A 51 -31.31 -0.15 38.13
C GLY A 51 -32.73 -0.36 37.60
N ALA A 52 -33.00 -1.52 37.03
CA ALA A 52 -34.37 -1.97 36.76
C ALA A 52 -35.05 -2.35 38.08
N GLY A 53 -36.09 -1.61 38.47
CA GLY A 53 -36.80 -1.83 39.73
C GLY A 53 -38.27 -1.48 39.63
N THR A 54 -39.14 -2.50 39.76
CA THR A 54 -40.59 -2.34 39.86
C THR A 54 -40.98 -1.90 41.27
N GLY A 55 -41.54 -0.69 41.43
CA GLY A 55 -42.00 -0.20 42.73
C GLY A 55 -42.87 1.05 42.62
N SER A 56 -44.09 0.97 43.14
CA SER A 56 -45.07 2.07 43.18
C SER A 56 -44.90 2.94 44.44
N GLY A 57 -44.77 4.25 44.27
CA GLY A 57 -44.79 5.20 45.39
C GLY A 57 -44.32 6.60 44.96
N GLY A 58 -45.12 7.63 45.20
CA GLY A 58 -44.83 8.99 44.75
C GLY A 58 -43.84 9.74 45.65
N GLY A 59 -42.94 10.52 45.05
CA GLY A 59 -42.01 11.42 45.72
C GLY A 59 -41.04 12.04 44.71
N GLY A 60 -41.17 13.33 44.41
CA GLY A 60 -40.40 13.97 43.33
C GLY A 60 -38.92 14.17 43.67
N GLY A 61 -38.02 13.68 42.82
CA GLY A 61 -36.57 13.84 43.00
C GLY A 61 -35.74 13.31 41.84
N MET A 62 -35.58 14.12 40.78
CA MET A 62 -34.61 13.95 39.67
C MET A 62 -34.32 12.52 39.15
N ALA A 63 -35.35 11.74 38.83
CA ALA A 63 -35.24 10.64 37.86
C ALA A 63 -35.12 11.20 36.42
N GLY A 64 -34.02 11.89 36.13
CA GLY A 64 -33.79 12.64 34.90
C GLY A 64 -33.03 11.87 33.84
N GLY A 65 -33.73 11.07 33.03
CA GLY A 65 -33.14 10.56 31.78
C GLY A 65 -32.74 11.73 30.86
N TRP A 66 -31.56 11.64 30.23
CA TRP A 66 -31.10 12.65 29.28
C TRP A 66 -31.97 12.62 28.03
N GLY A 67 -33.04 13.41 28.01
CA GLY A 67 -33.85 13.62 26.82
C GLY A 67 -33.03 14.25 25.69
N ALA A 68 -33.46 14.04 24.44
CA ALA A 68 -32.72 14.46 23.24
C ALA A 68 -32.20 15.92 23.27
N ARG A 69 -32.95 16.82 23.92
CA ARG A 69 -32.53 18.23 24.16
C ARG A 69 -31.14 18.34 24.81
N ALA A 70 -30.80 17.49 25.78
CA ALA A 70 -29.53 17.57 26.51
C ALA A 70 -28.33 17.04 25.70
N LEU A 71 -28.54 16.10 24.77
CA LEU A 71 -27.53 15.68 23.79
C LEU A 71 -27.35 16.76 22.70
N SER A 72 -28.43 17.38 22.24
CA SER A 72 -28.39 18.42 21.20
C SER A 72 -27.63 19.69 21.62
N SER A 73 -27.48 19.95 22.93
CA SER A 73 -26.64 21.05 23.44
C SER A 73 -25.14 20.76 23.40
N VAL A 74 -24.71 19.50 23.27
CA VAL A 74 -23.29 19.12 23.27
C VAL A 74 -22.70 19.33 21.88
N ARG A 75 -21.64 20.12 21.80
CA ARG A 75 -20.90 20.41 20.57
C ARG A 75 -19.59 19.64 20.57
N ILE A 76 -19.40 18.82 19.55
CA ILE A 76 -18.15 18.09 19.30
C ILE A 76 -17.30 18.91 18.32
N THR A 77 -16.06 19.18 18.70
CA THR A 77 -15.08 20.00 17.95
C THR A 77 -13.95 19.18 17.35
N ASP A 78 -13.76 17.94 17.80
CA ASP A 78 -12.76 16.99 17.34
C ASP A 78 -13.17 15.54 17.70
N ILE A 79 -12.58 14.54 17.04
CA ILE A 79 -12.71 13.12 17.40
C ILE A 79 -11.34 12.45 17.36
N THR A 80 -10.98 11.75 18.44
CA THR A 80 -9.69 11.04 18.54
C THR A 80 -9.79 9.66 19.21
N GLU A 81 -8.95 8.74 18.75
CA GLU A 81 -8.67 7.43 19.38
C GLU A 81 -7.41 7.48 20.30
N ASP A 82 -6.71 8.63 20.39
CA ASP A 82 -5.56 8.84 21.27
C ASP A 82 -5.83 9.94 22.30
N HIS A 83 -5.88 9.56 23.58
CA HIS A 83 -6.05 10.45 24.72
C HIS A 83 -5.03 11.62 24.78
N ARG A 84 -3.84 11.46 24.20
CA ARG A 84 -2.78 12.49 24.17
C ARG A 84 -3.08 13.64 23.22
N THR A 85 -3.96 13.41 22.23
CA THR A 85 -4.37 14.40 21.23
C THR A 85 -5.78 14.95 21.50
N ALA A 86 -6.41 14.56 22.61
CA ALA A 86 -7.73 15.06 22.99
C ALA A 86 -7.66 16.56 23.36
N LEU A 87 -8.62 17.33 22.85
CA LEU A 87 -8.73 18.78 23.01
C LEU A 87 -10.08 19.13 23.67
N PRO A 88 -10.26 20.39 24.13
CA PRO A 88 -11.55 20.89 24.60
C PRO A 88 -12.68 20.69 23.57
N GLY A 89 -13.66 19.88 23.94
CA GLY A 89 -14.81 19.52 23.08
C GLY A 89 -14.63 18.25 22.24
N SER A 90 -13.53 17.50 22.40
CA SER A 90 -13.34 16.22 21.70
C SER A 90 -14.36 15.15 22.12
N LEU A 91 -14.69 14.27 21.17
CA LEU A 91 -15.21 12.93 21.43
C LEU A 91 -14.02 11.95 21.47
N PHE A 92 -13.75 11.35 22.63
CA PHE A 92 -12.70 10.34 22.77
C PHE A 92 -13.26 8.94 22.54
N VAL A 93 -12.63 8.17 21.67
CA VAL A 93 -12.99 6.77 21.36
C VAL A 93 -12.08 5.84 22.17
N ALA A 94 -12.63 5.26 23.24
CA ALA A 94 -11.92 4.38 24.15
C ALA A 94 -12.04 2.91 23.73
N ARG A 95 -11.24 2.51 22.73
CA ARG A 95 -11.18 1.14 22.20
C ARG A 95 -10.27 0.22 23.02
N ARG A 96 -10.69 -1.02 23.25
CA ARG A 96 -9.81 -2.11 23.72
C ARG A 96 -8.99 -2.65 22.55
N GLY A 97 -7.68 -2.40 22.54
CA GLY A 97 -6.74 -2.93 21.56
C GLY A 97 -6.06 -4.22 22.02
N GLN A 98 -5.24 -4.83 21.14
CA GLN A 98 -4.51 -6.08 21.45
C GLN A 98 -3.40 -5.90 22.49
N LYS A 99 -2.77 -4.71 22.54
CA LYS A 99 -1.63 -4.40 23.44
C LYS A 99 -1.96 -3.41 24.54
N PHE A 100 -3.07 -2.68 24.40
CA PHE A 100 -3.42 -1.54 25.23
C PHE A 100 -4.94 -1.35 25.24
N ASP A 101 -5.50 -1.02 26.40
CA ASP A 101 -6.94 -0.79 26.56
C ASP A 101 -7.21 0.71 26.78
N GLY A 102 -7.77 1.37 25.75
CA GLY A 102 -8.08 2.80 25.77
C GLY A 102 -9.08 3.21 26.86
N ARG A 103 -9.87 2.26 27.39
CA ARG A 103 -10.79 2.50 28.52
C ARG A 103 -10.04 2.98 29.77
N THR A 104 -8.83 2.46 30.00
CA THR A 104 -7.97 2.81 31.14
C THR A 104 -7.51 4.27 31.16
N VAL A 105 -7.46 4.94 30.00
CA VAL A 105 -7.02 6.34 29.85
C VAL A 105 -8.15 7.31 29.55
N ALA A 106 -9.41 6.87 29.57
CA ALA A 106 -10.57 7.76 29.37
C ALA A 106 -10.61 8.94 30.35
N ALA A 107 -10.21 8.72 31.61
CA ALA A 107 -10.04 9.79 32.60
C ALA A 107 -9.01 10.85 32.19
N GLN A 108 -7.95 10.46 31.46
CA GLN A 108 -6.91 11.37 30.99
C GLN A 108 -7.42 12.21 29.81
N ALA A 109 -8.13 11.59 28.86
CA ALA A 109 -8.77 12.29 27.75
C ALA A 109 -9.81 13.32 28.23
N VAL A 110 -10.61 12.99 29.25
CA VAL A 110 -11.56 13.94 29.86
C VAL A 110 -10.84 15.10 30.53
N ARG A 111 -9.74 14.85 31.27
CA ARG A 111 -8.89 15.92 31.82
C ARG A 111 -8.19 16.78 30.75
N ALA A 112 -7.95 16.23 29.55
CA ALA A 112 -7.43 16.99 28.41
C ALA A 112 -8.52 17.83 27.70
N GLY A 113 -9.80 17.54 27.93
CA GLY A 113 -10.93 18.34 27.44
C GLY A 113 -12.01 17.56 26.70
N ALA A 114 -11.91 16.23 26.59
CA ALA A 114 -12.96 15.42 25.96
C ALA A 114 -14.28 15.52 26.75
N VAL A 115 -15.35 15.88 26.04
CA VAL A 115 -16.71 16.04 26.61
C VAL A 115 -17.57 14.79 26.45
N VAL A 116 -17.17 13.88 25.56
CA VAL A 116 -17.80 12.57 25.33
C VAL A 116 -16.72 11.49 25.31
N VAL A 117 -17.04 10.35 25.92
CA VAL A 117 -16.27 9.11 25.80
C VAL A 117 -17.16 8.06 25.13
N LEU A 118 -16.78 7.56 23.96
CA LEU A 118 -17.45 6.47 23.25
C LEU A 118 -16.69 5.16 23.48
N VAL A 119 -17.39 4.15 23.98
CA VAL A 119 -16.85 2.84 24.38
C VAL A 119 -17.62 1.69 23.75
N GLU A 120 -16.98 0.53 23.66
CA GLU A 120 -17.66 -0.71 23.31
C GLU A 120 -18.51 -1.20 24.50
N GLU A 121 -19.70 -1.74 24.21
CA GLU A 121 -20.59 -2.30 25.23
C GLU A 121 -20.04 -3.64 25.74
N SER A 122 -19.69 -3.72 27.02
CA SER A 122 -19.09 -4.92 27.61
C SER A 122 -19.45 -5.08 29.09
N ALA A 123 -19.45 -6.33 29.59
CA ALA A 123 -19.79 -6.63 30.98
C ALA A 123 -18.77 -6.06 31.99
N ASP A 124 -17.50 -5.98 31.60
CA ASP A 124 -16.41 -5.40 32.41
C ASP A 124 -16.36 -3.86 32.37
N LEU A 125 -17.24 -3.20 31.60
CA LEU A 125 -17.12 -1.76 31.32
C LEU A 125 -17.12 -0.90 32.59
N ALA A 126 -17.95 -1.25 33.58
CA ALA A 126 -18.06 -0.52 34.83
C ALA A 126 -16.79 -0.60 35.71
N GLU A 127 -15.93 -1.61 35.47
CA GLU A 127 -14.65 -1.82 36.14
C GLU A 127 -13.48 -1.27 35.33
N ALA A 128 -13.53 -1.42 33.99
CA ALA A 128 -12.51 -0.97 33.06
C ALA A 128 -12.45 0.56 32.90
N LEU A 129 -13.57 1.25 33.14
CA LEU A 129 -13.62 2.71 33.17
C LEU A 129 -13.16 3.24 34.54
N PRO A 130 -12.10 4.08 34.62
CA PRO A 130 -11.60 4.61 35.89
C PRO A 130 -12.65 5.45 36.62
N ALA A 131 -12.56 5.49 37.95
CA ALA A 131 -13.46 6.31 38.78
C ALA A 131 -13.43 7.78 38.35
N GLY A 132 -14.61 8.42 38.39
CA GLY A 132 -14.93 9.64 37.64
C GLY A 132 -13.87 10.75 37.72
N SER A 133 -13.53 11.31 36.56
CA SER A 133 -12.67 12.48 36.43
C SER A 133 -13.46 13.64 35.85
N LEU A 134 -13.28 14.84 36.43
CA LEU A 134 -13.82 16.07 35.87
C LEU A 134 -12.94 16.57 34.73
N GLY A 135 -13.57 17.15 33.70
CA GLY A 135 -12.85 17.91 32.68
C GLY A 135 -12.33 19.25 33.21
N GLN A 136 -11.57 19.99 32.39
CA GLN A 136 -10.87 21.21 32.84
C GLN A 136 -11.76 22.31 33.43
N ALA A 137 -13.06 22.33 33.13
CA ALA A 137 -14.02 23.28 33.67
C ALA A 137 -14.86 22.74 34.86
N GLY A 138 -14.48 21.60 35.46
CA GLY A 138 -15.31 20.92 36.47
C GLY A 138 -16.56 20.24 35.89
N ALA A 139 -16.70 20.21 34.57
CA ALA A 139 -17.84 19.63 33.87
C ALA A 139 -17.72 18.09 33.76
N PRO A 140 -18.84 17.36 33.84
CA PRO A 140 -18.88 15.92 33.62
C PRO A 140 -18.75 15.57 32.13
N ALA A 141 -18.11 14.44 31.84
CA ALA A 141 -18.14 13.84 30.50
C ALA A 141 -19.33 12.87 30.36
N ILE A 142 -19.88 12.78 29.15
CA ILE A 142 -20.94 11.82 28.81
C ILE A 142 -20.29 10.52 28.32
N VAL A 143 -20.70 9.38 28.89
CA VAL A 143 -20.23 8.06 28.44
C VAL A 143 -21.31 7.41 27.58
N LEU A 144 -20.94 7.12 26.33
CA LEU A 144 -21.77 6.44 25.34
C LEU A 144 -21.23 5.04 25.07
N THR A 145 -22.10 4.02 25.08
CA THR A 145 -21.76 2.65 24.66
C THR A 145 -22.25 2.35 23.24
N CYS A 146 -21.56 1.42 22.57
CA CYS A 146 -22.00 0.84 21.31
C CYS A 146 -21.64 -0.65 21.26
N PRO A 147 -22.54 -1.56 20.83
CA PRO A 147 -22.23 -2.97 20.61
C PRO A 147 -21.39 -3.21 19.34
N ASP A 148 -21.24 -2.21 18.48
CA ASP A 148 -20.32 -2.17 17.34
C ASP A 148 -19.52 -0.88 17.36
N LEU A 149 -18.50 -0.82 18.22
CA LEU A 149 -17.62 0.35 18.27
C LEU A 149 -16.88 0.58 16.93
N PRO A 150 -16.31 -0.43 16.23
CA PRO A 150 -15.65 -0.22 14.94
C PRO A 150 -16.55 0.44 13.88
N GLY A 151 -17.76 -0.08 13.65
CA GLY A 151 -18.70 0.47 12.67
C GLY A 151 -19.23 1.84 13.05
N ALA A 152 -19.52 2.06 14.34
CA ALA A 152 -19.92 3.37 14.84
C ALA A 152 -18.84 4.44 14.63
N VAL A 153 -17.57 4.11 14.88
CA VAL A 153 -16.45 5.06 14.68
C VAL A 153 -16.29 5.46 13.21
N ALA A 154 -16.49 4.54 12.27
CA ALA A 154 -16.51 4.87 10.84
C ALA A 154 -17.66 5.82 10.47
N ALA A 155 -18.88 5.54 10.95
CA ALA A 155 -20.05 6.36 10.66
C ALA A 155 -20.01 7.75 11.32
N VAL A 156 -19.53 7.83 12.57
CA VAL A 156 -19.33 9.11 13.27
C VAL A 156 -18.20 9.91 12.59
N GLY A 157 -17.14 9.26 12.12
CA GLY A 157 -16.07 9.87 11.32
C GLY A 157 -16.60 10.53 10.05
N GLU A 158 -17.29 9.75 9.19
CA GLU A 158 -17.89 10.29 7.96
C GLU A 158 -18.82 11.48 8.27
N ARG A 159 -19.72 11.36 9.26
CA ARG A 159 -20.63 12.47 9.62
C ARG A 159 -19.92 13.73 10.11
N PHE A 160 -18.88 13.58 10.94
CA PHE A 160 -18.13 14.70 11.49
C PHE A 160 -17.39 15.50 10.42
N TYR A 161 -16.75 14.82 9.48
CA TYR A 161 -16.06 15.45 8.34
C TYR A 161 -17.01 15.81 7.18
N GLY A 162 -18.34 15.80 7.40
CA GLY A 162 -19.34 16.26 6.45
C GLY A 162 -19.64 15.28 5.30
N SER A 163 -19.61 13.98 5.58
CA SER A 163 -19.83 12.86 4.65
C SER A 163 -19.04 13.00 3.34
N PRO A 164 -17.70 13.09 3.39
CA PRO A 164 -16.89 13.34 2.20
C PRO A 164 -16.98 12.19 1.19
N SER A 165 -17.15 10.93 1.63
CA SER A 165 -17.32 9.80 0.71
C SER A 165 -18.61 9.88 -0.13
N GLY A 166 -19.65 10.55 0.38
CA GLY A 166 -20.89 10.81 -0.37
C GLY A 166 -20.76 11.93 -1.42
N ARG A 167 -19.64 12.65 -1.43
CA ARG A 167 -19.34 13.77 -2.36
C ARG A 167 -18.17 13.47 -3.30
N LEU A 168 -17.44 12.38 -3.07
CA LEU A 168 -16.35 11.87 -3.90
C LEU A 168 -16.78 10.59 -4.62
N ALA A 169 -16.33 10.39 -5.86
CA ALA A 169 -16.42 9.10 -6.54
C ALA A 169 -15.37 8.13 -5.96
N CYS A 170 -15.67 7.54 -4.80
CA CYS A 170 -14.76 6.61 -4.12
C CYS A 170 -14.71 5.23 -4.81
N MET A 171 -13.50 4.75 -5.08
CA MET A 171 -13.20 3.41 -5.59
C MET A 171 -12.40 2.63 -4.55
N GLY A 172 -12.90 1.46 -4.15
CA GLY A 172 -12.19 0.54 -3.28
C GLY A 172 -11.71 -0.69 -4.06
N VAL A 173 -10.45 -1.08 -3.92
CA VAL A 173 -9.93 -2.34 -4.50
C VAL A 173 -9.48 -3.32 -3.43
N THR A 174 -9.95 -4.55 -3.55
CA THR A 174 -9.55 -5.67 -2.69
C THR A 174 -9.12 -6.90 -3.49
N GLY A 175 -8.54 -7.84 -2.76
CA GLY A 175 -7.94 -9.09 -3.25
C GLY A 175 -6.63 -9.40 -2.55
N THR A 176 -5.98 -10.52 -2.89
CA THR A 176 -4.65 -10.85 -2.39
C THR A 176 -3.61 -9.97 -3.10
N ASN A 177 -3.47 -10.12 -4.41
CA ASN A 177 -2.48 -9.42 -5.23
C ASN A 177 -3.11 -8.35 -6.15
N GLY A 178 -2.35 -7.31 -6.51
CA GLY A 178 -2.76 -6.32 -7.53
C GLY A 178 -3.49 -5.07 -7.03
N LYS A 179 -3.89 -5.00 -5.74
CA LYS A 179 -4.58 -3.84 -5.14
C LYS A 179 -3.86 -2.50 -5.41
N THR A 180 -2.59 -2.40 -5.00
CA THR A 180 -1.73 -1.22 -5.24
C THR A 180 -1.69 -0.86 -6.73
N THR A 181 -1.52 -1.84 -7.61
CA THR A 181 -1.48 -1.60 -9.07
C THR A 181 -2.80 -1.04 -9.58
N VAL A 182 -3.94 -1.63 -9.26
CA VAL A 182 -5.24 -1.13 -9.71
C VAL A 182 -5.54 0.27 -9.17
N ALA A 183 -5.31 0.52 -7.87
CA ALA A 183 -5.55 1.84 -7.28
C ALA A 183 -4.67 2.93 -7.91
N TRP A 184 -3.39 2.63 -8.10
CA TRP A 184 -2.42 3.52 -8.74
C TRP A 184 -2.76 3.81 -10.20
N LEU A 185 -3.15 2.80 -10.98
CA LEU A 185 -3.54 2.98 -12.38
C LEU A 185 -4.85 3.78 -12.50
N VAL A 186 -5.85 3.54 -11.65
CA VAL A 186 -7.08 4.36 -11.61
C VAL A 186 -6.75 5.82 -11.29
N HIS A 187 -5.91 6.06 -10.27
CA HIS A 187 -5.41 7.38 -9.90
C HIS A 187 -4.71 8.10 -11.06
N GLN A 188 -3.81 7.40 -11.79
CA GLN A 188 -3.14 7.96 -12.96
C GLN A 188 -4.09 8.24 -14.13
N LEU A 189 -5.03 7.34 -14.43
CA LEU A 189 -6.02 7.52 -15.50
C LEU A 189 -6.90 8.74 -15.25
N LEU A 190 -7.42 8.90 -14.02
CA LEU A 190 -8.25 10.05 -13.62
C LEU A 190 -7.47 11.37 -13.70
N ASN A 191 -6.32 11.46 -13.02
CA ASN A 191 -5.53 12.69 -13.00
C ASN A 191 -4.97 13.05 -14.39
N GLY A 192 -4.57 12.05 -15.19
CA GLY A 192 -4.14 12.23 -16.59
C GLY A 192 -5.26 12.71 -17.53
N ALA A 193 -6.52 12.50 -17.16
CA ALA A 193 -7.70 13.05 -17.83
C ALA A 193 -8.16 14.41 -17.23
N GLY A 194 -7.43 14.97 -16.26
CA GLY A 194 -7.79 16.22 -15.58
C GLY A 194 -8.84 16.08 -14.47
N LEU A 195 -9.30 14.86 -14.18
CA LEU A 195 -10.23 14.57 -13.09
C LEU A 195 -9.43 14.31 -11.82
N ARG A 196 -9.33 15.31 -10.95
CA ARG A 196 -8.51 15.24 -9.73
C ARG A 196 -8.95 14.08 -8.85
N CYS A 197 -8.04 13.15 -8.60
CA CYS A 197 -8.26 11.96 -7.81
C CYS A 197 -7.19 11.88 -6.73
N GLY A 198 -7.58 11.62 -5.48
CA GLY A 198 -6.64 11.27 -4.41
C GLY A 198 -6.39 9.75 -4.34
N LEU A 199 -5.33 9.35 -3.64
CA LEU A 199 -4.93 7.96 -3.46
C LEU A 199 -4.76 7.63 -1.96
N MET A 200 -5.22 6.45 -1.54
CA MET A 200 -4.86 5.86 -0.25
C MET A 200 -4.48 4.39 -0.46
N GLY A 201 -3.22 4.03 -0.21
CA GLY A 201 -2.76 2.66 -0.39
C GLY A 201 -1.46 2.35 0.33
N THR A 202 -0.82 1.25 -0.06
CA THR A 202 0.41 0.75 0.59
C THR A 202 1.63 1.66 0.34
N VAL A 203 1.68 2.35 -0.81
CA VAL A 203 2.83 3.18 -1.19
C VAL A 203 2.78 4.56 -0.53
N CYS A 204 1.64 5.23 -0.63
CA CYS A 204 1.43 6.58 -0.14
C CYS A 204 -0.05 6.88 0.11
N VAL A 205 -0.27 8.01 0.78
CA VAL A 205 -1.51 8.78 0.74
C VAL A 205 -1.24 10.04 -0.07
N ASP A 206 -2.03 10.28 -1.11
CA ASP A 206 -2.08 11.52 -1.89
C ASP A 206 -3.45 12.15 -1.65
N ASP A 207 -3.50 13.24 -0.90
CA ASP A 207 -4.77 13.93 -0.59
C ASP A 207 -5.15 14.98 -1.65
N GLY A 208 -4.45 15.03 -2.79
CA GLY A 208 -4.62 16.04 -3.82
C GLY A 208 -3.91 17.38 -3.56
N THR A 209 -3.22 17.53 -2.42
CA THR A 209 -2.38 18.68 -2.06
C THR A 209 -0.95 18.25 -1.71
N GLU A 210 -0.82 17.18 -0.92
CA GLU A 210 0.41 16.60 -0.38
C GLU A 210 0.44 15.09 -0.62
N VAL A 211 1.65 14.55 -0.77
CA VAL A 211 1.88 13.09 -0.86
C VAL A 211 2.75 12.66 0.32
N ALA A 212 2.21 11.79 1.17
CA ALA A 212 2.89 11.26 2.36
C ALA A 212 3.10 9.74 2.25
N PRO A 213 4.23 9.19 2.75
CA PRO A 213 4.42 7.74 2.86
C PRO A 213 3.32 7.10 3.74
N ALA A 214 2.78 5.97 3.30
CA ALA A 214 1.70 5.31 4.04
C ALA A 214 2.24 4.44 5.19
N VAL A 215 1.60 4.53 6.37
CA VAL A 215 1.90 3.67 7.52
C VAL A 215 1.14 2.32 7.44
N MET A 216 -0.03 2.29 6.79
CA MET A 216 -0.84 1.10 6.58
C MET A 216 -1.46 1.11 5.17
N THR A 217 -1.65 -0.07 4.56
CA THR A 217 -2.41 -0.21 3.29
C THR A 217 -3.80 0.43 3.34
N THR A 218 -4.44 0.42 4.52
CA THR A 218 -5.75 1.03 4.74
C THR A 218 -5.76 1.62 6.16
N PRO A 219 -5.77 2.95 6.34
CA PRO A 219 -5.69 3.58 7.67
C PRO A 219 -6.90 3.31 8.59
N PRO A 220 -6.88 3.77 9.86
CA PRO A 220 -8.05 3.81 10.75
C PRO A 220 -9.21 4.65 10.17
N ALA A 221 -10.43 4.37 10.60
CA ALA A 221 -11.64 4.94 9.98
C ALA A 221 -11.73 6.48 10.07
N LEU A 222 -11.29 7.05 11.20
CA LEU A 222 -11.25 8.51 11.40
C LEU A 222 -10.22 9.19 10.48
N GLU A 223 -9.06 8.58 10.29
CA GLU A 223 -8.01 9.06 9.39
C GLU A 223 -8.46 9.01 7.94
N ILE A 224 -9.16 7.94 7.54
CA ILE A 224 -9.77 7.83 6.21
C ILE A 224 -10.80 8.94 5.99
N SER A 225 -11.72 9.15 6.93
CA SER A 225 -12.76 10.18 6.83
C SER A 225 -12.13 11.58 6.74
N ARG A 226 -11.11 11.86 7.57
CA ARG A 226 -10.33 13.11 7.54
C ARG A 226 -9.61 13.31 6.22
N THR A 227 -9.00 12.26 5.66
CA THR A 227 -8.27 12.31 4.40
C THR A 227 -9.21 12.52 3.22
N LEU A 228 -10.38 11.86 3.19
CA LEU A 228 -11.42 12.12 2.19
C LEU A 228 -11.94 13.57 2.26
N ALA A 229 -12.05 14.15 3.46
CA ALA A 229 -12.36 15.57 3.61
C ALA A 229 -11.26 16.48 3.04
N ARG A 230 -9.97 16.19 3.34
CA ARG A 230 -8.82 16.89 2.74
C ARG A 230 -8.82 16.79 1.21
N MET A 231 -9.11 15.61 0.64
CA MET A 231 -9.26 15.42 -0.81
C MET A 231 -10.36 16.31 -1.40
N LEU A 232 -11.51 16.41 -0.75
CA LEU A 232 -12.61 17.24 -1.22
C LEU A 232 -12.28 18.74 -1.11
N GLU A 233 -11.62 19.17 -0.02
CA GLU A 233 -11.13 20.55 0.16
C GLU A 233 -10.05 20.93 -0.85
N ALA A 234 -9.16 19.98 -1.18
CA ALA A 234 -8.18 20.13 -2.24
C ALA A 234 -8.85 20.34 -3.61
N GLY A 235 -10.07 19.83 -3.80
CA GLY A 235 -10.81 19.87 -5.06
C GLY A 235 -10.72 18.58 -5.88
N CYS A 236 -10.45 17.44 -5.25
CA CYS A 236 -10.62 16.13 -5.87
C CYS A 236 -12.10 15.80 -6.05
N VAL A 237 -12.39 15.04 -7.11
CA VAL A 237 -13.74 14.53 -7.45
C VAL A 237 -13.85 13.02 -7.25
N ALA A 238 -12.72 12.32 -7.07
CA ALA A 238 -12.64 10.88 -6.90
C ALA A 238 -11.55 10.51 -5.88
N ALA A 239 -11.62 9.29 -5.35
CA ALA A 239 -10.58 8.72 -4.47
C ALA A 239 -10.35 7.25 -4.80
N ALA A 240 -9.10 6.85 -5.03
CA ALA A 240 -8.70 5.46 -5.23
C ALA A 240 -8.13 4.87 -3.93
N MET A 241 -8.70 3.76 -3.44
CA MET A 241 -8.40 3.23 -2.11
C MET A 241 -8.08 1.74 -2.13
N GLU A 242 -6.96 1.33 -1.53
CA GLU A 242 -6.72 -0.08 -1.22
C GLU A 242 -7.54 -0.51 0.00
N ALA A 243 -8.47 -1.45 -0.19
CA ALA A 243 -9.30 -2.04 0.86
C ALA A 243 -8.74 -3.41 1.27
N SER A 244 -7.84 -3.43 2.25
CA SER A 244 -7.30 -4.66 2.82
C SER A 244 -8.38 -5.50 3.54
N SER A 245 -8.22 -6.82 3.58
CA SER A 245 -9.17 -7.69 4.31
C SER A 245 -9.24 -7.36 5.80
N HIS A 246 -8.09 -7.02 6.40
CA HIS A 246 -7.99 -6.55 7.78
C HIS A 246 -8.88 -5.31 8.00
N ALA A 247 -8.84 -4.33 7.11
CA ALA A 247 -9.66 -3.12 7.23
C ALA A 247 -11.15 -3.35 6.98
N LEU A 248 -11.50 -4.27 6.08
CA LEU A 248 -12.90 -4.65 5.83
C LEU A 248 -13.49 -5.47 6.99
N ASP A 249 -12.69 -6.36 7.57
CA ASP A 249 -13.07 -7.13 8.75
C ASP A 249 -13.20 -6.25 10.00
N GLN A 250 -12.23 -5.35 10.23
CA GLN A 250 -12.24 -4.37 11.33
C GLN A 250 -13.18 -3.18 11.08
N ARG A 251 -14.00 -3.21 10.02
CA ARG A 251 -14.97 -2.15 9.65
C ARG A 251 -14.37 -0.74 9.57
N ARG A 252 -13.11 -0.61 9.13
CA ARG A 252 -12.46 0.70 8.92
C ARG A 252 -13.05 1.47 7.74
N VAL A 253 -13.55 0.75 6.73
CA VAL A 253 -14.15 1.32 5.52
C VAL A 253 -15.53 0.74 5.17
N ALA A 254 -15.84 -0.49 5.59
CA ALA A 254 -17.09 -1.18 5.25
C ALA A 254 -18.03 -1.30 6.44
N GLY A 255 -19.32 -1.13 6.18
CA GLY A 255 -20.40 -1.19 7.17
C GLY A 255 -21.43 -0.07 6.93
N PRO A 256 -22.59 -0.10 7.61
CA PRO A 256 -23.56 0.98 7.53
C PRO A 256 -22.96 2.32 7.98
N GLY A 257 -23.04 3.34 7.13
CA GLY A 257 -22.45 4.66 7.39
C GLY A 257 -20.92 4.76 7.21
N GLY A 258 -20.25 3.67 6.81
CA GLY A 258 -18.84 3.72 6.40
C GLY A 258 -18.65 4.42 5.04
N VAL A 259 -17.50 4.19 4.41
CA VAL A 259 -17.13 4.84 3.14
C VAL A 259 -18.12 4.46 2.03
N GLY A 260 -18.78 5.47 1.45
CA GLY A 260 -19.67 5.33 0.30
C GLY A 260 -18.91 5.02 -0.99
N PHE A 261 -18.57 3.75 -1.21
CA PHE A 261 -17.92 3.33 -2.46
C PHE A 261 -18.89 3.37 -3.65
N ARG A 262 -18.50 4.09 -4.70
CA ARG A 262 -19.15 4.05 -6.02
C ARG A 262 -18.71 2.83 -6.83
N VAL A 263 -17.43 2.46 -6.72
CA VAL A 263 -16.86 1.31 -7.44
C VAL A 263 -16.11 0.40 -6.46
N GLY A 264 -16.42 -0.90 -6.50
CA GLY A 264 -15.66 -1.93 -5.80
C GLY A 264 -14.93 -2.82 -6.81
N VAL A 265 -13.65 -3.09 -6.61
CA VAL A 265 -12.84 -3.92 -7.51
C VAL A 265 -12.31 -5.17 -6.79
N PHE A 266 -12.51 -6.35 -7.37
CA PHE A 266 -11.96 -7.62 -6.89
C PHE A 266 -10.89 -8.14 -7.85
N THR A 267 -9.62 -8.18 -7.40
CA THR A 267 -8.49 -8.62 -8.24
C THR A 267 -8.32 -10.14 -8.28
N ASN A 268 -8.22 -10.80 -7.12
CA ASN A 268 -8.04 -12.26 -6.96
C ASN A 268 -8.08 -12.66 -5.48
N LEU A 269 -8.27 -13.95 -5.19
CA LEU A 269 -8.09 -14.52 -3.86
C LEU A 269 -7.23 -15.79 -3.88
N THR A 270 -6.00 -15.66 -3.41
CA THR A 270 -5.06 -16.77 -3.18
C THR A 270 -4.69 -16.86 -1.70
N HIS A 271 -4.16 -18.02 -1.28
CA HIS A 271 -3.72 -18.30 0.10
C HIS A 271 -2.76 -17.23 0.64
N ASP A 272 -3.22 -16.47 1.63
CA ASP A 272 -2.50 -15.40 2.34
C ASP A 272 -3.29 -15.04 3.60
N HIS A 273 -2.66 -14.38 4.58
CA HIS A 273 -3.28 -13.85 5.81
C HIS A 273 -4.09 -14.85 6.68
N LEU A 274 -3.89 -16.16 6.57
CA LEU A 274 -4.61 -17.14 7.39
C LEU A 274 -4.17 -17.13 8.87
N ASP A 275 -3.02 -16.54 9.19
CA ASP A 275 -2.59 -16.20 10.54
C ASP A 275 -3.56 -15.24 11.26
N TYR A 276 -4.28 -14.41 10.50
CA TYR A 276 -5.35 -13.54 11.02
C TYR A 276 -6.74 -14.14 10.79
N HIS A 277 -7.04 -14.61 9.57
CA HIS A 277 -8.41 -15.02 9.18
C HIS A 277 -8.77 -16.45 9.58
N GLY A 278 -7.79 -17.28 9.96
CA GLY A 278 -7.96 -18.71 10.24
C GLY A 278 -8.15 -19.56 8.99
N ASP A 279 -9.11 -19.22 8.13
CA ASP A 279 -9.43 -19.95 6.90
C ASP A 279 -9.76 -19.06 5.69
N MET A 280 -9.78 -19.68 4.50
CA MET A 280 -10.04 -19.00 3.22
C MET A 280 -11.48 -18.48 3.09
N GLY A 281 -12.46 -19.10 3.74
CA GLY A 281 -13.86 -18.70 3.73
C GLY A 281 -14.10 -17.43 4.55
N ALA A 282 -13.49 -17.34 5.73
CA ALA A 282 -13.43 -16.13 6.55
C ALA A 282 -12.70 -15.00 5.81
N TYR A 283 -11.53 -15.30 5.22
CA TYR A 283 -10.77 -14.34 4.42
C TYR A 283 -11.56 -13.81 3.20
N ALA A 284 -12.31 -14.67 2.53
CA ALA A 284 -13.23 -14.28 1.45
C ALA A 284 -14.41 -13.44 1.96
N ALA A 285 -15.02 -13.84 3.08
CA ALA A 285 -16.14 -13.14 3.71
C ALA A 285 -15.76 -11.71 4.14
N ALA A 286 -14.54 -11.52 4.66
CA ALA A 286 -14.00 -10.20 4.97
C ALA A 286 -13.95 -9.31 3.72
N LYS A 287 -13.46 -9.83 2.58
CA LYS A 287 -13.39 -9.07 1.32
C LYS A 287 -14.76 -8.78 0.71
N ALA A 288 -15.71 -9.72 0.80
CA ALA A 288 -17.07 -9.56 0.27
C ALA A 288 -17.80 -8.34 0.86
N ARG A 289 -17.45 -7.91 2.08
CA ARG A 289 -18.02 -6.71 2.73
C ARG A 289 -17.91 -5.44 1.88
N LEU A 290 -16.86 -5.30 1.06
CA LEU A 290 -16.70 -4.17 0.13
C LEU A 290 -17.83 -4.10 -0.90
N PHE A 291 -18.27 -5.25 -1.41
CA PHE A 291 -19.28 -5.35 -2.46
C PHE A 291 -20.69 -5.30 -1.89
N ALA A 292 -20.88 -5.85 -0.69
CA ALA A 292 -22.11 -5.68 0.09
C ALA A 292 -22.37 -4.22 0.50
N SER A 293 -21.32 -3.38 0.61
CA SER A 293 -21.47 -1.94 0.85
C SER A 293 -21.73 -1.09 -0.41
N LEU A 294 -21.68 -1.67 -1.62
CA LEU A 294 -21.97 -0.92 -2.85
C LEU A 294 -23.48 -0.65 -3.00
N GLY A 295 -23.83 0.61 -3.24
CA GLY A 295 -25.20 1.02 -3.59
C GLY A 295 -25.65 0.51 -4.97
N PRO A 296 -26.96 0.56 -5.27
CA PRO A 296 -27.51 0.10 -6.55
C PRO A 296 -26.95 0.86 -7.77
N ASP A 297 -26.63 2.14 -7.61
CA ASP A 297 -26.03 3.00 -8.64
C ASP A 297 -24.50 2.83 -8.78
N GLY A 298 -23.92 1.90 -8.01
CA GLY A 298 -22.50 1.58 -8.04
C GLY A 298 -22.12 0.51 -9.06
N ALA A 299 -20.83 0.18 -9.11
CA ALA A 299 -20.29 -0.87 -9.97
C ALA A 299 -19.37 -1.85 -9.21
N ALA A 300 -19.57 -3.15 -9.41
CA ALA A 300 -18.70 -4.22 -8.92
C ALA A 300 -17.84 -4.74 -10.08
N VAL A 301 -16.58 -4.30 -10.18
CA VAL A 301 -15.60 -4.78 -11.17
C VAL A 301 -14.93 -6.03 -10.63
N VAL A 302 -15.23 -7.20 -11.19
CA VAL A 302 -14.75 -8.49 -10.66
C VAL A 302 -13.90 -9.27 -11.65
N ASN A 303 -12.92 -9.99 -11.12
CA ASN A 303 -12.20 -11.01 -11.88
C ASN A 303 -13.11 -12.22 -12.14
N ALA A 304 -13.50 -12.44 -13.38
CA ALA A 304 -14.36 -13.57 -13.76
C ALA A 304 -13.60 -14.89 -13.95
N ASP A 305 -12.27 -14.86 -13.98
CA ASP A 305 -11.42 -16.05 -14.00
C ASP A 305 -11.13 -16.62 -12.59
N ASP A 306 -11.41 -15.84 -11.54
CA ASP A 306 -11.24 -16.27 -10.14
C ASP A 306 -12.56 -16.83 -9.57
N PRO A 307 -12.58 -18.08 -9.06
CA PRO A 307 -13.81 -18.72 -8.57
C PRO A 307 -14.45 -18.00 -7.37
N TRP A 308 -13.69 -17.20 -6.62
CA TRP A 308 -14.21 -16.45 -5.47
C TRP A 308 -15.07 -15.25 -5.87
N GLN A 309 -15.16 -14.85 -7.15
CA GLN A 309 -16.05 -13.74 -7.56
C GLN A 309 -17.51 -13.96 -7.16
N THR A 310 -18.00 -15.21 -7.13
CA THR A 310 -19.34 -15.54 -6.62
C THR A 310 -19.47 -15.11 -5.17
N ARG A 311 -18.52 -15.49 -4.31
CA ARG A 311 -18.49 -15.12 -2.88
C ARG A 311 -18.30 -13.61 -2.67
N MET A 312 -17.56 -12.93 -3.55
CA MET A 312 -17.44 -11.47 -3.49
C MET A 312 -18.76 -10.77 -3.82
N LEU A 313 -19.59 -11.35 -4.69
CA LEU A 313 -20.87 -10.78 -5.10
C LEU A 313 -22.05 -11.13 -4.17
N ASP A 314 -21.84 -11.95 -3.14
CA ASP A 314 -22.86 -12.28 -2.14
C ASP A 314 -23.41 -11.00 -1.46
N GLY A 315 -24.69 -10.73 -1.68
CA GLY A 315 -25.36 -9.54 -1.16
C GLY A 315 -25.02 -8.21 -1.87
N CYS A 316 -24.21 -8.25 -2.93
CA CYS A 316 -23.91 -7.08 -3.75
C CYS A 316 -25.15 -6.65 -4.54
N ARG A 317 -25.49 -5.35 -4.49
CA ARG A 317 -26.65 -4.76 -5.18
C ARG A 317 -26.27 -3.90 -6.40
N ALA A 318 -24.97 -3.67 -6.58
CA ALA A 318 -24.42 -2.89 -7.69
C ALA A 318 -24.44 -3.66 -9.01
N ARG A 319 -24.33 -2.93 -10.13
CA ARG A 319 -24.15 -3.54 -11.44
C ARG A 319 -22.79 -4.24 -11.52
N VAL A 320 -22.76 -5.48 -12.01
CA VAL A 320 -21.53 -6.28 -12.11
C VAL A 320 -20.84 -6.06 -13.46
N VAL A 321 -19.54 -5.74 -13.42
CA VAL A 321 -18.66 -5.63 -14.59
C VAL A 321 -17.62 -6.74 -14.50
N ARG A 322 -17.61 -7.66 -15.46
CA ARG A 322 -16.71 -8.83 -15.45
C ARG A 322 -15.48 -8.59 -16.29
N CYS A 323 -14.30 -8.93 -15.76
CA CYS A 323 -13.02 -8.85 -16.47
C CYS A 323 -12.42 -10.26 -16.61
N THR A 324 -11.95 -10.64 -17.80
CA THR A 324 -11.36 -11.98 -18.06
C THR A 324 -10.21 -11.93 -19.08
N MET A 325 -9.20 -12.78 -18.91
CA MET A 325 -8.18 -13.04 -19.96
C MET A 325 -8.68 -13.98 -21.07
N ARG A 326 -9.89 -14.52 -20.94
CA ARG A 326 -10.53 -15.35 -21.99
C ARG A 326 -11.06 -14.43 -23.08
N TRP A 327 -10.29 -14.26 -24.14
CA TRP A 327 -10.61 -13.39 -25.27
C TRP A 327 -12.03 -13.63 -25.81
N ARG A 328 -12.87 -12.58 -25.82
CA ARG A 328 -14.20 -12.60 -26.45
C ARG A 328 -14.26 -11.59 -27.59
N ARG A 329 -14.51 -12.10 -28.79
CA ARG A 329 -14.78 -11.26 -29.97
C ARG A 329 -16.14 -10.59 -29.83
N SER A 330 -16.29 -9.43 -30.47
CA SER A 330 -17.59 -8.79 -30.65
C SER A 330 -18.63 -9.74 -31.27
N GLY A 331 -19.77 -9.93 -30.59
CA GLY A 331 -20.96 -10.62 -31.14
C GLY A 331 -21.45 -11.90 -30.44
N ALA A 332 -20.78 -12.41 -29.40
CA ALA A 332 -21.17 -13.67 -28.73
C ALA A 332 -21.39 -13.54 -27.21
N GLU A 333 -22.66 -13.41 -26.81
CA GLU A 333 -23.21 -13.37 -25.43
C GLU A 333 -22.56 -12.39 -24.42
N PRO A 334 -23.08 -12.30 -23.17
CA PRO A 334 -23.90 -11.18 -22.72
C PRO A 334 -23.13 -9.86 -22.48
N ALA A 335 -23.88 -8.75 -22.52
CA ALA A 335 -23.40 -7.42 -22.92
C ALA A 335 -22.54 -6.60 -21.93
N ALA A 336 -21.82 -7.21 -20.97
CA ALA A 336 -21.15 -6.46 -19.89
C ALA A 336 -19.71 -6.90 -19.51
N GLU A 337 -19.03 -7.69 -20.36
CA GLU A 337 -17.71 -8.24 -20.03
C GLU A 337 -16.54 -7.52 -20.74
N TRP A 338 -15.54 -7.10 -19.98
CA TRP A 338 -14.21 -6.75 -20.49
C TRP A 338 -13.39 -8.01 -20.72
N SER A 339 -12.68 -8.09 -21.85
CA SER A 339 -11.65 -9.12 -22.05
C SER A 339 -10.38 -8.57 -22.66
N ALA A 340 -9.25 -9.22 -22.37
CA ALA A 340 -7.93 -8.83 -22.84
C ALA A 340 -7.18 -10.03 -23.44
N ARG A 341 -6.37 -9.78 -24.49
CA ARG A 341 -5.42 -10.74 -25.06
C ARG A 341 -4.06 -10.08 -25.18
N VAL A 342 -3.02 -10.77 -24.73
CA VAL A 342 -1.63 -10.36 -25.00
C VAL A 342 -1.30 -10.75 -26.43
N ASP A 343 -1.05 -9.76 -27.28
CA ASP A 343 -0.62 -9.96 -28.67
C ASP A 343 0.91 -10.10 -28.75
N ARG A 344 1.64 -9.43 -27.85
CA ARG A 344 3.09 -9.58 -27.69
C ARG A 344 3.51 -9.26 -26.26
N GLY A 345 4.23 -10.18 -25.60
CA GLY A 345 4.93 -9.92 -24.34
C GLY A 345 6.18 -9.06 -24.54
N GLY A 346 6.74 -8.54 -23.45
CA GLY A 346 8.00 -7.82 -23.49
C GLY A 346 8.49 -7.40 -22.11
N LEU A 347 9.81 -7.21 -22.00
CA LEU A 347 10.49 -6.68 -20.81
C LEU A 347 10.43 -5.15 -20.72
N ASP A 348 9.96 -4.49 -21.79
CA ASP A 348 9.87 -3.02 -21.90
C ASP A 348 8.40 -2.57 -22.02
N THR A 349 7.61 -3.24 -22.88
CA THR A 349 6.18 -2.97 -23.13
C THR A 349 5.45 -4.27 -23.46
N THR A 350 4.19 -4.40 -23.05
CA THR A 350 3.29 -5.50 -23.47
C THR A 350 2.27 -4.96 -24.46
N ARG A 351 2.20 -5.50 -25.68
CA ARG A 351 1.12 -5.14 -26.64
C ARG A 351 -0.13 -5.96 -26.33
N VAL A 352 -1.24 -5.25 -26.10
CA VAL A 352 -2.51 -5.85 -25.66
C VAL A 352 -3.63 -5.45 -26.61
N ALA A 353 -4.46 -6.42 -26.98
CA ALA A 353 -5.79 -6.17 -27.52
C ALA A 353 -6.83 -6.24 -26.37
N PHE A 354 -7.67 -5.24 -26.27
CA PHE A 354 -8.81 -5.17 -25.35
C PHE A 354 -10.12 -5.22 -26.13
N SER A 355 -11.13 -5.85 -25.53
CA SER A 355 -12.53 -5.82 -25.99
C SER A 355 -13.40 -5.35 -24.83
N SER A 356 -13.95 -4.14 -24.92
CA SER A 356 -14.68 -3.45 -23.85
C SER A 356 -16.06 -2.97 -24.33
N PRO A 357 -16.99 -2.64 -23.42
CA PRO A 357 -18.12 -1.78 -23.74
C PRO A 357 -17.65 -0.42 -24.32
N SER A 358 -18.44 0.19 -25.19
CA SER A 358 -18.14 1.52 -25.75
C SER A 358 -18.43 2.69 -24.80
N ALA A 359 -19.13 2.45 -23.69
CA ALA A 359 -19.48 3.43 -22.64
C ALA A 359 -19.70 2.73 -21.30
N GLY A 360 -19.54 3.44 -20.18
CA GLY A 360 -19.85 2.97 -18.83
C GLY A 360 -21.33 3.16 -18.45
N GLY A 361 -21.71 2.69 -17.25
CA GLY A 361 -23.04 2.89 -16.69
C GLY A 361 -24.16 2.03 -17.30
N SER A 362 -25.41 2.34 -16.92
CA SER A 362 -26.62 1.58 -17.26
C SER A 362 -27.27 1.94 -18.61
N GLY A 363 -26.83 3.03 -19.26
CA GLY A 363 -27.41 3.54 -20.51
C GLY A 363 -26.61 3.25 -21.79
N GLY A 364 -25.52 2.49 -21.70
CA GLY A 364 -24.67 2.16 -22.86
C GLY A 364 -25.37 1.22 -23.85
N SER A 365 -25.19 1.48 -25.16
CA SER A 365 -25.86 0.76 -26.27
C SER A 365 -25.50 -0.73 -26.44
N GLY A 366 -24.89 -1.38 -25.46
CA GLY A 366 -24.39 -2.76 -25.52
C GLY A 366 -23.26 -2.99 -26.55
N ARG A 367 -22.91 -1.97 -27.34
CA ARG A 367 -21.91 -2.09 -28.41
C ARG A 367 -20.51 -2.29 -27.82
N ARG A 368 -19.95 -3.46 -28.08
CA ARG A 368 -18.54 -3.77 -27.81
C ARG A 368 -17.65 -3.07 -28.82
N VAL A 369 -16.45 -2.68 -28.40
CA VAL A 369 -15.38 -2.18 -29.27
C VAL A 369 -14.08 -2.89 -28.95
N GLU A 370 -13.32 -3.23 -29.98
CA GLU A 370 -11.99 -3.82 -29.89
C GLU A 370 -10.95 -2.73 -30.18
N TRP A 371 -9.86 -2.70 -29.40
CA TRP A 371 -8.81 -1.69 -29.50
C TRP A 371 -7.50 -2.24 -28.95
N THR A 372 -6.38 -1.65 -29.37
CA THR A 372 -5.03 -2.09 -28.99
C THR A 372 -4.26 -0.98 -28.29
N VAL A 373 -3.42 -1.35 -27.32
CA VAL A 373 -2.49 -0.42 -26.66
C VAL A 373 -1.16 -1.11 -26.39
N ASP A 374 -0.07 -0.34 -26.47
CA ASP A 374 1.22 -0.75 -25.92
C ASP A 374 1.24 -0.34 -24.45
N LEU A 375 1.04 -1.32 -23.56
CA LEU A 375 1.01 -1.11 -22.12
C LEU A 375 2.45 -1.10 -21.59
N PRO A 376 2.94 -0.01 -20.96
CA PRO A 376 4.29 0.08 -20.39
C PRO A 376 4.41 -0.67 -19.04
N LEU A 377 3.79 -1.85 -18.95
CA LEU A 377 3.82 -2.75 -17.79
C LEU A 377 4.19 -4.17 -18.24
N ILE A 378 4.94 -4.87 -17.40
CA ILE A 378 5.45 -6.21 -17.71
C ILE A 378 4.44 -7.28 -17.23
N GLY A 379 4.03 -8.16 -18.14
CA GLY A 379 3.37 -9.42 -17.85
C GLY A 379 1.84 -9.41 -17.76
N ALA A 380 1.23 -10.57 -18.06
CA ALA A 380 -0.23 -10.73 -18.17
C ALA A 380 -1.01 -10.38 -16.91
N HIS A 381 -0.41 -10.51 -15.71
CA HIS A 381 -1.05 -10.09 -14.46
C HIS A 381 -1.25 -8.56 -14.40
N ASN A 382 -0.32 -7.77 -14.94
CA ASN A 382 -0.46 -6.33 -15.06
C ASN A 382 -1.39 -5.91 -16.19
N VAL A 383 -1.49 -6.71 -17.26
CA VAL A 383 -2.54 -6.54 -18.28
C VAL A 383 -3.93 -6.71 -17.65
N PHE A 384 -4.09 -7.67 -16.73
CA PHE A 384 -5.32 -7.84 -15.98
C PHE A 384 -5.60 -6.69 -15.02
N ASN A 385 -4.60 -6.24 -14.25
CA ASN A 385 -4.72 -5.05 -13.39
C ASN A 385 -5.12 -3.80 -14.20
N ALA A 386 -4.51 -3.61 -15.39
CA ALA A 386 -4.84 -2.51 -16.30
C ALA A 386 -6.26 -2.61 -16.86
N MET A 387 -6.74 -3.82 -17.20
CA MET A 387 -8.13 -4.06 -17.59
C MET A 387 -9.11 -3.64 -16.50
N GLN A 388 -8.85 -4.02 -15.24
CA GLN A 388 -9.71 -3.68 -14.11
C GLN A 388 -9.65 -2.19 -13.77
N ALA A 389 -8.48 -1.56 -13.87
CA ALA A 389 -8.33 -0.12 -13.70
C ALA A 389 -9.07 0.67 -14.79
N ALA A 390 -8.99 0.23 -16.05
CA ALA A 390 -9.71 0.79 -17.18
C ALA A 390 -11.22 0.66 -17.02
N ALA A 391 -11.71 -0.51 -16.59
CA ALA A 391 -13.11 -0.72 -16.25
C ALA A 391 -13.57 0.20 -15.11
N ALA A 392 -12.82 0.26 -14.01
CA ALA A 392 -13.16 1.12 -12.88
C ALA A 392 -13.17 2.61 -13.27
N ALA A 393 -12.19 3.08 -14.04
CA ALA A 393 -12.11 4.47 -14.51
C ALA A 393 -13.30 4.86 -15.41
N LEU A 394 -13.77 3.96 -16.28
CA LEU A 394 -14.97 4.15 -17.10
C LEU A 394 -16.24 4.31 -16.23
N GLU A 395 -16.35 3.59 -15.11
CA GLU A 395 -17.49 3.70 -14.17
C GLU A 395 -17.41 4.89 -13.21
N LEU A 396 -16.20 5.44 -13.03
CA LEU A 396 -15.94 6.72 -12.35
C LEU A 396 -16.16 7.93 -13.28
N GLY A 397 -16.46 7.72 -14.56
CA GLY A 397 -16.92 8.75 -15.49
C GLY A 397 -15.92 9.20 -16.55
N LEU A 398 -14.77 8.52 -16.73
CA LEU A 398 -13.94 8.76 -17.92
C LEU A 398 -14.67 8.30 -19.18
N ASP A 399 -14.38 8.95 -20.31
CA ASP A 399 -14.68 8.37 -21.62
C ASP A 399 -13.64 7.32 -22.03
N LEU A 400 -14.03 6.40 -22.94
CA LEU A 400 -13.16 5.31 -23.36
C LEU A 400 -11.89 5.80 -24.10
N ALA A 401 -11.94 6.94 -24.79
CA ALA A 401 -10.78 7.48 -25.50
C ALA A 401 -9.74 8.05 -24.52
N ALA A 402 -10.18 8.64 -23.40
CA ALA A 402 -9.31 9.03 -22.29
C ALA A 402 -8.65 7.80 -21.64
N VAL A 403 -9.42 6.72 -21.40
CA VAL A 403 -8.87 5.44 -20.90
C VAL A 403 -7.85 4.84 -21.86
N GLN A 404 -8.14 4.81 -23.17
CA GLN A 404 -7.23 4.31 -24.21
C GLN A 404 -5.91 5.07 -24.26
N ARG A 405 -5.96 6.42 -24.28
CA ARG A 405 -4.76 7.27 -24.25
C ARG A 405 -3.99 7.10 -22.94
N GLY A 406 -4.69 7.09 -21.81
CA GLY A 406 -4.11 6.99 -20.48
C GLY A 406 -3.32 5.69 -20.29
N LEU A 407 -3.88 4.54 -20.68
CA LEU A 407 -3.20 3.24 -20.58
C LEU A 407 -1.89 3.15 -21.36
N GLY A 408 -1.71 3.92 -22.44
CA GLY A 408 -0.44 3.98 -23.18
C GLY A 408 0.65 4.79 -22.46
N ALA A 409 0.28 5.53 -21.41
CA ALA A 409 1.16 6.47 -20.69
C ALA A 409 1.17 6.26 -19.16
N VAL A 410 0.61 5.15 -18.66
CA VAL A 410 0.71 4.80 -17.23
C VAL A 410 2.15 4.44 -16.85
N ALA A 411 2.44 4.49 -15.56
CA ALA A 411 3.65 3.89 -14.99
C ALA A 411 3.27 2.85 -13.94
N ALA A 412 4.15 1.86 -13.73
CA ALA A 412 4.00 0.92 -12.63
C ALA A 412 3.97 1.69 -11.28
N PRO A 413 3.25 1.19 -10.27
CA PRO A 413 3.39 1.72 -8.92
C PRO A 413 4.85 1.58 -8.46
N PRO A 414 5.33 2.50 -7.61
CA PRO A 414 6.68 2.40 -7.10
C PRO A 414 6.92 1.03 -6.43
N GLY A 415 8.04 0.39 -6.75
CA GLY A 415 8.40 -0.93 -6.25
C GLY A 415 7.54 -2.11 -6.72
N ARG A 416 6.87 -2.02 -7.88
CA ARG A 416 6.03 -3.09 -8.45
C ARG A 416 6.42 -3.40 -9.89
N LEU A 417 7.48 -4.20 -10.09
CA LEU A 417 8.19 -4.30 -11.37
C LEU A 417 8.53 -2.91 -11.95
N GLU A 418 8.91 -1.98 -11.08
CA GLU A 418 9.24 -0.60 -11.46
C GLU A 418 10.54 -0.59 -12.26
N ARG A 419 10.47 -0.11 -13.50
CA ARG A 419 11.67 0.14 -14.31
C ARG A 419 12.43 1.32 -13.77
N VAL A 420 13.71 1.12 -13.50
CA VAL A 420 14.64 2.19 -13.14
C VAL A 420 15.44 2.59 -14.37
N SER A 421 15.38 3.86 -14.75
CA SER A 421 16.22 4.45 -15.80
C SER A 421 17.19 5.50 -15.24
N ALA A 422 18.27 5.75 -15.98
CA ALA A 422 19.22 6.80 -15.65
C ALA A 422 18.60 8.16 -15.96
N ALA A 423 18.17 8.89 -14.94
CA ALA A 423 17.61 10.24 -15.12
C ALA A 423 18.61 11.16 -15.84
N ARG A 424 18.18 11.78 -16.95
CA ARG A 424 18.89 12.93 -17.53
C ARG A 424 18.81 14.07 -16.50
N GLY A 425 19.96 14.66 -16.19
CA GLY A 425 20.22 15.37 -14.92
C GLY A 425 19.14 16.36 -14.47
N ALA A 426 18.70 16.20 -13.21
CA ALA A 426 17.76 17.11 -12.59
C ALA A 426 18.42 18.43 -12.17
N GLN A 427 18.00 19.53 -12.81
CA GLN A 427 17.91 20.84 -12.17
C GLN A 427 16.43 21.12 -11.90
N GLY A 428 16.04 21.24 -10.63
CA GLY A 428 14.74 21.81 -10.26
C GLY A 428 13.66 20.89 -9.71
N GLU A 429 13.97 19.95 -8.80
CA GLU A 429 12.93 19.38 -7.92
C GLU A 429 12.55 20.40 -6.81
N ARG A 430 11.84 21.47 -7.20
CA ARG A 430 11.05 22.34 -6.32
C ARG A 430 9.87 22.93 -7.10
N GLY A 431 8.67 22.41 -6.86
CA GLY A 431 7.43 22.97 -7.41
C GLY A 431 6.23 22.05 -7.16
N ALA A 432 5.25 22.52 -6.40
CA ALA A 432 4.01 21.78 -6.16
C ALA A 432 3.15 21.74 -7.44
N GLY A 433 2.41 20.64 -7.64
CA GLY A 433 1.39 20.53 -8.67
C GLY A 433 1.92 20.38 -10.10
N GLY A 434 2.33 19.16 -10.46
CA GLY A 434 2.65 18.79 -11.85
C GLY A 434 2.52 17.28 -12.03
N GLY A 435 1.76 16.84 -13.02
CA GLY A 435 1.50 15.41 -13.24
C GLY A 435 2.79 14.63 -13.53
N VAL A 436 2.77 13.32 -13.24
CA VAL A 436 3.87 12.39 -13.54
C VAL A 436 4.04 12.27 -15.05
N GLY A 437 4.82 13.19 -15.62
CA GLY A 437 5.09 13.26 -17.05
C GLY A 437 5.99 12.12 -17.49
N VAL A 438 5.42 11.13 -18.17
CA VAL A 438 6.19 10.08 -18.84
C VAL A 438 6.85 10.68 -20.08
N ALA A 439 8.09 11.14 -19.92
CA ALA A 439 8.99 11.31 -21.05
C ALA A 439 9.34 9.92 -21.60
N GLY A 440 9.14 9.69 -22.90
CA GLY A 440 9.43 8.41 -23.52
C GLY A 440 10.93 8.08 -23.42
N ASP A 441 11.25 6.98 -22.73
CA ASP A 441 12.60 6.42 -22.69
C ASP A 441 12.93 5.84 -24.08
N GLU A 442 13.62 6.62 -24.92
CA GLU A 442 14.32 6.07 -26.08
C GLU A 442 15.38 5.07 -25.58
N ALA A 443 15.30 3.83 -26.08
CA ALA A 443 16.24 2.76 -25.77
C ALA A 443 17.65 3.08 -26.30
N GLY A 444 18.43 3.86 -25.54
CA GLY A 444 19.71 4.41 -26.01
C GLY A 444 20.86 4.45 -25.01
N ALA A 445 20.65 4.13 -23.73
CA ALA A 445 21.65 4.30 -22.67
C ALA A 445 22.27 2.98 -22.16
N GLY A 446 22.92 2.22 -23.05
CA GLY A 446 24.12 1.40 -22.78
C GLY A 446 24.17 0.31 -21.67
N GLY A 447 23.15 0.12 -20.83
CA GLY A 447 23.19 -0.78 -19.66
C GLY A 447 22.03 -1.78 -19.60
N ALA A 448 22.06 -2.62 -18.56
CA ALA A 448 21.05 -3.65 -18.29
C ALA A 448 19.67 -3.07 -17.97
N ARG A 449 18.61 -3.87 -18.14
CA ARG A 449 17.26 -3.52 -17.68
C ARG A 449 17.17 -3.70 -16.15
N VAL A 450 17.05 -2.61 -15.39
CA VAL A 450 16.95 -2.67 -13.93
C VAL A 450 15.50 -2.51 -13.48
N LEU A 451 15.04 -3.44 -12.65
CA LEU A 451 13.67 -3.53 -12.14
C LEU A 451 13.68 -3.62 -10.61
N VAL A 452 12.78 -2.91 -9.94
CA VAL A 452 12.59 -2.97 -8.47
C VAL A 452 11.20 -3.54 -8.16
N ASP A 453 11.14 -4.55 -7.28
CA ASP A 453 9.88 -5.21 -6.89
C ASP A 453 9.78 -5.57 -5.40
N TYR A 454 8.54 -5.57 -4.87
CA TYR A 454 8.20 -5.89 -3.48
C TYR A 454 8.07 -7.40 -3.17
N ALA A 455 8.50 -8.30 -4.07
CA ALA A 455 8.47 -9.74 -3.87
C ALA A 455 9.35 -10.19 -2.68
N HIS A 456 8.75 -10.28 -1.49
CA HIS A 456 9.39 -10.63 -0.22
C HIS A 456 8.91 -11.98 0.35
N THR A 457 8.26 -12.81 -0.47
CA THR A 457 7.91 -14.22 -0.19
C THR A 457 8.40 -15.10 -1.33
N ASP A 458 8.58 -16.41 -1.09
CA ASP A 458 9.09 -17.33 -2.10
C ASP A 458 8.13 -17.50 -3.28
N ASP A 459 6.83 -17.56 -3.00
CA ASP A 459 5.77 -17.64 -4.01
C ASP A 459 5.69 -16.36 -4.89
N ALA A 460 5.79 -15.18 -4.29
CA ALA A 460 5.88 -13.92 -5.04
C ALA A 460 7.16 -13.85 -5.90
N LEU A 461 8.31 -14.24 -5.32
CA LEU A 461 9.59 -14.22 -6.00
C LEU A 461 9.62 -15.21 -7.18
N ARG A 462 9.09 -16.43 -7.02
CA ARG A 462 8.93 -17.41 -8.12
C ARG A 462 8.11 -16.85 -9.28
N ARG A 463 6.99 -16.17 -9.00
CA ARG A 463 6.15 -15.56 -10.03
C ARG A 463 6.87 -14.46 -10.81
N VAL A 464 7.53 -13.54 -10.11
CA VAL A 464 8.24 -12.42 -10.73
C VAL A 464 9.43 -12.93 -11.55
N LEU A 465 10.25 -13.82 -10.99
CA LEU A 465 11.38 -14.40 -11.72
C LEU A 465 10.96 -15.26 -12.91
N GLY A 466 9.88 -16.03 -12.79
CA GLY A 466 9.35 -16.84 -13.89
C GLY A 466 8.81 -16.00 -15.05
N LEU A 467 8.23 -14.83 -14.75
CA LEU A 467 7.84 -13.84 -15.75
C LEU A 467 9.06 -13.22 -16.45
N LEU A 468 10.07 -12.79 -15.69
CA LEU A 468 11.27 -12.17 -16.27
C LEU A 468 12.10 -13.16 -17.09
N ARG A 469 12.27 -14.40 -16.61
CA ARG A 469 12.93 -15.47 -17.37
C ARG A 469 12.25 -15.69 -18.73
N ARG A 470 10.92 -15.84 -18.76
CA ARG A 470 10.16 -15.97 -20.03
C ARG A 470 10.39 -14.78 -20.96
N GLY A 471 10.39 -13.56 -20.44
CA GLY A 471 10.66 -12.36 -21.25
C GLY A 471 12.10 -12.28 -21.81
N ILE A 472 13.08 -12.83 -21.09
CA ILE A 472 14.47 -12.99 -21.55
C ILE A 472 14.55 -14.08 -22.62
N ASP A 473 13.91 -15.22 -22.39
CA ASP A 473 13.89 -16.35 -23.33
C ASP A 473 13.18 -15.96 -24.65
N GLU A 474 12.08 -15.21 -24.58
CA GLU A 474 11.38 -14.62 -25.74
C GLU A 474 12.22 -13.57 -26.49
N ALA A 475 13.09 -12.84 -25.79
CA ALA A 475 14.06 -11.91 -26.39
C ALA A 475 15.28 -12.62 -27.01
N GLY A 476 15.53 -13.89 -26.64
CA GLY A 476 16.60 -14.73 -27.19
C GLY A 476 18.01 -14.43 -26.66
N ALA A 477 18.17 -13.47 -25.75
CA ALA A 477 19.46 -13.07 -25.18
C ALA A 477 19.30 -12.42 -23.79
N GLY A 478 20.37 -12.47 -22.99
CA GLY A 478 20.45 -11.85 -21.67
C GLY A 478 20.51 -12.86 -20.52
N ARG A 479 20.87 -12.36 -19.33
CA ARG A 479 20.91 -13.10 -18.06
C ARG A 479 20.01 -12.46 -17.02
N LEU A 480 19.41 -13.28 -16.17
CA LEU A 480 18.64 -12.83 -15.01
C LEU A 480 19.53 -12.72 -13.77
N TRP A 481 19.83 -11.48 -13.37
CA TRP A 481 20.45 -11.14 -12.10
C TRP A 481 19.38 -10.87 -11.04
N VAL A 482 19.59 -11.35 -9.82
CA VAL A 482 18.66 -11.14 -8.70
C VAL A 482 19.42 -10.70 -7.46
N VAL A 483 19.00 -9.57 -6.89
CA VAL A 483 19.47 -9.03 -5.62
C VAL A 483 18.30 -9.04 -4.64
N PHE A 484 18.38 -9.81 -3.56
CA PHE A 484 17.30 -9.83 -2.56
C PHE A 484 17.80 -10.20 -1.15
N GLY A 485 16.98 -9.87 -0.15
CA GLY A 485 17.22 -10.22 1.25
C GLY A 485 15.96 -10.72 1.94
N CYS A 486 16.05 -10.97 3.24
CA CYS A 486 14.90 -11.31 4.08
C CYS A 486 14.89 -10.44 5.34
N GLY A 487 13.69 -10.09 5.81
CA GLY A 487 13.55 -9.35 7.07
C GLY A 487 13.82 -10.23 8.30
N GLY A 488 14.44 -9.63 9.30
CA GLY A 488 14.48 -10.16 10.67
C GLY A 488 13.17 -9.88 11.41
N ASP A 489 12.96 -10.55 12.53
CA ASP A 489 11.76 -10.51 13.40
C ASP A 489 10.45 -10.78 12.63
N ARG A 490 10.56 -11.77 11.75
CA ARG A 490 9.54 -12.24 10.79
C ARG A 490 9.66 -13.75 10.60
N ASP A 491 8.69 -14.34 9.90
CA ASP A 491 8.70 -15.76 9.53
C ASP A 491 10.07 -16.18 8.95
N ARG A 492 10.71 -17.14 9.64
CA ARG A 492 11.99 -17.74 9.24
C ARG A 492 11.79 -18.84 8.18
N SER A 493 10.60 -19.46 8.12
CA SER A 493 10.34 -20.63 7.27
C SER A 493 10.42 -20.32 5.77
N LYS A 494 10.15 -19.08 5.36
CA LYS A 494 10.30 -18.62 3.97
C LYS A 494 11.76 -18.41 3.53
N ARG A 495 12.71 -18.18 4.45
CA ARG A 495 14.12 -17.83 4.12
C ARG A 495 14.76 -18.83 3.15
N PRO A 496 14.83 -20.15 3.47
CA PRO A 496 15.36 -21.14 2.53
C PRO A 496 14.48 -21.31 1.29
N LYS A 497 13.15 -21.19 1.41
CA LYS A 497 12.24 -21.32 0.25
C LYS A 497 12.48 -20.21 -0.79
N MET A 498 12.83 -19.00 -0.34
CA MET A 498 13.21 -17.87 -1.21
C MET A 498 14.58 -18.07 -1.85
N GLY A 499 15.56 -18.61 -1.11
CA GLY A 499 16.84 -19.02 -1.69
C GLY A 499 16.68 -20.04 -2.81
N ALA A 500 15.87 -21.10 -2.57
CA ALA A 500 15.53 -22.10 -3.56
C ALA A 500 14.74 -21.54 -4.76
N ALA A 501 13.84 -20.58 -4.51
CA ALA A 501 13.09 -19.88 -5.56
C ALA A 501 14.00 -19.11 -6.51
N ALA A 502 14.90 -18.29 -5.96
CA ALA A 502 15.82 -17.50 -6.77
C ALA A 502 16.84 -18.38 -7.50
N ALA A 503 17.43 -19.37 -6.81
CA ALA A 503 18.38 -20.30 -7.40
C ALA A 503 17.76 -21.27 -8.42
N GLY A 504 16.44 -21.36 -8.52
CA GLY A 504 15.77 -22.10 -9.59
C GLY A 504 15.67 -21.34 -10.92
N LEU A 505 15.80 -20.00 -10.91
CA LEU A 505 15.46 -19.15 -12.06
C LEU A 505 16.53 -18.12 -12.45
N ALA A 506 17.31 -17.62 -11.49
CA ALA A 506 18.35 -16.61 -11.70
C ALA A 506 19.64 -17.19 -12.31
N ASP A 507 20.28 -16.50 -13.24
CA ASP A 507 21.64 -16.82 -13.72
C ASP A 507 22.72 -16.32 -12.77
N ARG A 508 22.45 -15.23 -12.05
CA ARG A 508 23.31 -14.65 -11.01
C ARG A 508 22.47 -14.25 -9.81
N LEU A 509 22.91 -14.65 -8.62
CA LEU A 509 22.21 -14.41 -7.37
C LEU A 509 23.15 -13.71 -6.38
N ILE A 510 22.68 -12.58 -5.86
CA ILE A 510 23.28 -11.85 -4.74
C ILE A 510 22.26 -11.86 -3.59
N ILE A 511 22.60 -12.53 -2.50
CA ILE A 511 21.84 -12.49 -1.25
C ILE A 511 22.41 -11.34 -0.42
N THR A 512 21.52 -10.48 0.07
CA THR A 512 21.88 -9.24 0.78
C THR A 512 20.97 -8.98 1.98
N SER A 513 21.27 -7.91 2.72
CA SER A 513 20.41 -7.43 3.80
C SER A 513 19.11 -6.82 3.25
N ASP A 514 18.01 -7.04 3.97
CA ASP A 514 16.74 -6.33 3.80
C ASP A 514 16.54 -5.45 5.04
N ASN A 515 15.53 -5.73 5.87
CA ASN A 515 15.32 -5.11 7.18
C ASN A 515 15.69 -6.12 8.28
N PRO A 516 16.97 -6.25 8.68
CA PRO A 516 17.41 -7.21 9.70
C PRO A 516 16.80 -6.98 11.09
N ARG A 517 16.34 -5.75 11.40
CA ARG A 517 15.75 -5.41 12.71
C ARG A 517 16.67 -5.81 13.87
N THR A 518 16.26 -6.70 14.78
CA THR A 518 17.10 -7.14 15.90
C THR A 518 17.92 -8.39 15.61
N GLU A 519 17.68 -9.07 14.48
CA GLU A 519 18.44 -10.25 14.07
C GLU A 519 19.74 -9.88 13.34
N ASP A 520 20.78 -10.72 13.48
CA ASP A 520 22.01 -10.59 12.71
C ASP A 520 21.77 -10.81 11.20
N ALA A 521 22.20 -9.85 10.39
CA ALA A 521 22.04 -9.87 8.93
C ALA A 521 22.77 -11.05 8.26
N ARG A 522 23.93 -11.46 8.80
CA ARG A 522 24.68 -12.62 8.27
C ARG A 522 23.91 -13.92 8.49
N SER A 523 23.41 -14.16 9.70
CA SER A 523 22.58 -15.32 10.03
C SER A 523 21.33 -15.41 9.15
N ILE A 524 20.68 -14.28 8.84
CA ILE A 524 19.54 -14.27 7.91
C ILE A 524 20.00 -14.68 6.49
N ALA A 525 21.10 -14.11 5.99
CA ALA A 525 21.62 -14.42 4.66
C ALA A 525 22.05 -15.90 4.53
N GLU A 526 22.66 -16.47 5.57
CA GLU A 526 23.03 -17.88 5.65
C GLU A 526 21.80 -18.80 5.64
N GLN A 527 20.71 -18.42 6.33
CA GLN A 527 19.42 -19.15 6.28
C GLN A 527 18.76 -19.10 4.89
N VAL A 528 18.98 -18.03 4.12
CA VAL A 528 18.55 -17.96 2.71
C VAL A 528 19.45 -18.85 1.84
N LEU A 529 20.78 -18.76 2.01
CA LEU A 529 21.76 -19.58 1.28
C LEU A 529 21.58 -21.08 1.53
N ALA A 530 21.13 -21.48 2.72
CA ALA A 530 20.83 -22.87 3.04
C ALA A 530 19.79 -23.50 2.08
N GLY A 531 18.88 -22.70 1.51
CA GLY A 531 17.92 -23.14 0.50
C GLY A 531 18.46 -23.16 -0.95
N VAL A 532 19.63 -22.57 -1.19
CA VAL A 532 20.29 -22.62 -2.50
C VAL A 532 20.92 -24.02 -2.69
N PRO A 533 20.72 -24.70 -3.84
CA PRO A 533 21.35 -25.99 -4.15
C PRO A 533 22.88 -25.94 -4.01
N ILE A 534 23.49 -27.02 -3.52
CA ILE A 534 24.90 -27.05 -3.09
C ILE A 534 25.86 -26.61 -4.22
N GLU A 535 25.60 -27.09 -5.43
CA GLU A 535 26.32 -26.79 -6.67
C GLU A 535 26.21 -25.33 -7.11
N ARG A 536 25.18 -24.61 -6.64
CA ARG A 536 24.97 -23.18 -6.93
C ARG A 536 25.52 -22.24 -5.85
N ARG A 537 25.84 -22.74 -4.65
CA ARG A 537 26.30 -21.89 -3.53
C ARG A 537 27.61 -21.16 -3.85
N ALA A 538 28.58 -21.84 -4.45
CA ALA A 538 29.86 -21.24 -4.85
C ALA A 538 29.72 -20.12 -5.90
N ALA A 539 28.62 -20.11 -6.68
CA ALA A 539 28.30 -19.07 -7.65
C ALA A 539 27.29 -18.03 -7.12
N THR A 540 26.96 -18.09 -5.84
CA THR A 540 26.04 -17.17 -5.16
C THR A 540 26.85 -16.19 -4.31
N THR A 541 26.64 -14.89 -4.52
CA THR A 541 27.32 -13.86 -3.73
C THR A 541 26.53 -13.59 -2.44
N LEU A 542 27.24 -13.52 -1.30
CA LEU A 542 26.73 -12.90 -0.08
C LEU A 542 27.35 -11.51 0.04
N GLU A 543 26.55 -10.46 -0.12
CA GLU A 543 26.97 -9.08 0.08
C GLU A 543 25.96 -8.40 1.00
N LEU A 544 26.34 -8.17 2.26
CA LEU A 544 25.43 -7.71 3.31
C LEU A 544 25.14 -6.21 3.24
N ASP A 545 26.02 -5.42 2.62
CA ASP A 545 25.69 -4.04 2.26
C ASP A 545 24.77 -4.05 1.03
N ARG A 546 23.49 -3.71 1.25
CA ARG A 546 22.48 -3.67 0.20
C ARG A 546 22.82 -2.67 -0.91
N ARG A 547 23.53 -1.58 -0.60
CA ARG A 547 24.01 -0.61 -1.60
C ARG A 547 25.09 -1.26 -2.46
N ALA A 548 26.08 -1.90 -1.83
CA ALA A 548 27.15 -2.61 -2.56
C ALA A 548 26.57 -3.73 -3.45
N ALA A 549 25.62 -4.53 -2.95
CA ALA A 549 24.96 -5.59 -3.70
C ALA A 549 24.23 -5.08 -4.95
N ILE A 550 23.46 -3.98 -4.82
CA ILE A 550 22.76 -3.36 -5.96
C ILE A 550 23.76 -2.79 -6.96
N TRP A 551 24.79 -2.07 -6.50
CA TRP A 551 25.83 -1.53 -7.37
C TRP A 551 26.58 -2.62 -8.13
N GLN A 552 26.97 -3.71 -7.46
CA GLN A 552 27.63 -4.85 -8.08
C GLN A 552 26.77 -5.45 -9.19
N ALA A 553 25.48 -5.72 -8.94
CA ALA A 553 24.59 -6.28 -9.96
C ALA A 553 24.40 -5.33 -11.16
N VAL A 554 24.08 -4.06 -10.91
CA VAL A 554 23.80 -3.08 -11.96
C VAL A 554 25.03 -2.81 -12.82
N THR A 555 26.23 -2.72 -12.24
CA THR A 555 27.47 -2.44 -12.99
C THR A 555 28.09 -3.67 -13.65
N SER A 556 27.74 -4.88 -13.23
CA SER A 556 28.25 -6.14 -13.82
C SER A 556 27.34 -6.72 -14.91
N ALA A 557 26.08 -6.29 -14.97
CA ALA A 557 25.09 -6.82 -15.91
C ALA A 557 25.28 -6.25 -17.33
N GLY A 558 25.17 -7.11 -18.34
CA GLY A 558 25.27 -6.75 -19.75
C GLY A 558 24.04 -6.00 -20.28
N ARG A 559 24.13 -5.46 -21.49
CA ARG A 559 23.04 -4.68 -22.13
C ARG A 559 21.72 -5.45 -22.29
N ASP A 560 21.83 -6.76 -22.53
CA ASP A 560 20.67 -7.63 -22.71
C ASP A 560 20.19 -8.25 -21.39
N ASP A 561 20.98 -8.12 -20.32
CA ASP A 561 20.66 -8.67 -19.00
C ASP A 561 19.51 -7.90 -18.32
N VAL A 562 18.84 -8.58 -17.40
CA VAL A 562 17.83 -8.02 -16.50
C VAL A 562 18.33 -8.14 -15.07
N VAL A 563 18.30 -7.03 -14.33
CA VAL A 563 18.60 -6.99 -12.90
C VAL A 563 17.30 -6.77 -12.14
N LEU A 564 16.86 -7.76 -11.36
CA LEU A 564 15.77 -7.61 -10.41
C LEU A 564 16.33 -7.33 -9.01
N ILE A 565 15.92 -6.22 -8.43
CA ILE A 565 16.13 -5.88 -7.02
C ILE A 565 14.81 -6.13 -6.29
N ALA A 566 14.80 -7.11 -5.38
CA ALA A 566 13.59 -7.59 -4.73
C ALA A 566 13.62 -7.45 -3.19
N GLY A 567 12.43 -7.44 -2.59
CA GLY A 567 12.20 -7.37 -1.15
C GLY A 567 11.53 -6.06 -0.75
N LYS A 568 12.31 -4.97 -0.71
CA LYS A 568 11.89 -3.65 -0.20
C LYS A 568 10.91 -2.91 -1.10
N GLY A 569 11.02 -3.07 -2.43
CA GLY A 569 10.11 -2.46 -3.41
C GLY A 569 10.01 -0.94 -3.30
N HIS A 570 9.01 -0.46 -2.56
CA HIS A 570 8.70 0.97 -2.40
C HIS A 570 9.28 1.60 -1.13
N GLU A 571 9.74 0.78 -0.18
CA GLU A 571 10.29 1.23 1.10
C GLU A 571 11.52 2.13 0.90
N THR A 572 11.54 3.28 1.56
CA THR A 572 12.62 4.30 1.50
C THR A 572 13.55 4.29 2.72
N ALA A 573 13.43 3.29 3.59
CA ALA A 573 14.28 3.16 4.77
C ALA A 573 14.63 1.69 5.05
N GLN A 574 15.80 1.45 5.66
CA GLN A 574 16.27 0.15 6.12
C GLN A 574 16.25 0.10 7.65
N VAL A 575 15.62 -0.94 8.23
CA VAL A 575 15.55 -1.11 9.69
C VAL A 575 16.69 -2.02 10.17
N LEU A 576 17.62 -1.44 10.92
CA LEU A 576 18.86 -2.06 11.40
C LEU A 576 18.85 -2.22 12.93
N PRO A 577 19.71 -3.09 13.52
CA PRO A 577 19.92 -3.12 14.96
C PRO A 577 20.54 -1.80 15.43
N ASP A 578 20.13 -1.30 16.60
CA ASP A 578 20.75 -0.11 17.21
C ASP A 578 21.99 -0.43 18.08
N GLY A 579 22.32 -1.72 18.25
CA GLY A 579 23.39 -2.19 19.13
C GLY A 579 23.03 -2.26 20.63
N LEU A 580 21.82 -1.82 21.00
CA LEU A 580 21.30 -1.76 22.37
C LEU A 580 20.10 -2.71 22.59
N GLY A 581 19.74 -3.51 21.60
CA GLY A 581 18.61 -4.45 21.62
C GLY A 581 17.31 -3.90 21.03
N GLY A 582 17.34 -2.69 20.46
CA GLY A 582 16.26 -2.09 19.69
C GLY A 582 16.62 -1.99 18.20
N THR A 583 16.01 -1.01 17.52
CA THR A 583 16.17 -0.82 16.07
C THR A 583 16.25 0.64 15.69
N ILE A 584 17.12 0.96 14.73
CA ILE A 584 17.20 2.27 14.07
C ILE A 584 16.73 2.16 12.62
N SER A 585 16.04 3.19 12.13
CA SER A 585 15.63 3.32 10.72
C SER A 585 16.58 4.28 10.01
N VAL A 586 17.26 3.82 8.95
CA VAL A 586 18.18 4.64 8.13
C VAL A 586 17.62 4.83 6.73
N GLU A 587 17.85 5.98 6.10
CA GLU A 587 17.35 6.26 4.75
C GLU A 587 18.00 5.32 3.72
N PHE A 588 17.17 4.59 2.97
CA PHE A 588 17.62 3.65 1.95
C PHE A 588 16.50 3.35 0.92
N ASP A 589 16.71 3.74 -0.33
CA ASP A 589 15.79 3.48 -1.44
C ASP A 589 16.49 2.69 -2.56
N ASP A 590 16.04 1.46 -2.80
CA ASP A 590 16.54 0.56 -3.86
C ASP A 590 16.58 1.23 -5.23
N ARG A 591 15.55 2.03 -5.55
CA ARG A 591 15.38 2.72 -6.82
C ARG A 591 16.39 3.86 -6.93
N GLN A 592 16.59 4.63 -5.86
CA GLN A 592 17.58 5.70 -5.82
C GLN A 592 19.01 5.14 -5.99
N VAL A 593 19.33 4.04 -5.30
CA VAL A 593 20.63 3.36 -5.44
C VAL A 593 20.83 2.82 -6.85
N ALA A 594 19.82 2.19 -7.44
CA ALA A 594 19.85 1.72 -8.83
C ALA A 594 20.03 2.87 -9.84
N ARG A 595 19.34 4.00 -9.68
CA ARG A 595 19.52 5.20 -10.51
C ARG A 595 20.95 5.72 -10.42
N GLN A 596 21.54 5.75 -9.21
CA GLN A 596 22.93 6.18 -8.99
C GLN A 596 23.93 5.26 -9.70
N ALA A 597 23.76 3.94 -9.61
CA ALA A 597 24.61 2.96 -10.29
C ALA A 597 24.49 3.06 -11.83
N LEU A 598 23.27 3.18 -12.37
CA LEU A 598 23.02 3.38 -13.80
C LEU A 598 23.63 4.71 -14.31
N ALA A 599 23.49 5.79 -13.55
CA ALA A 599 24.07 7.09 -13.91
C ALA A 599 25.61 7.08 -13.91
N ALA A 600 26.25 6.24 -13.08
CA ALA A 600 27.70 6.07 -13.08
C ALA A 600 28.20 5.39 -14.37
N LEU A 601 27.47 4.37 -14.87
CA LEU A 601 27.77 3.73 -16.16
C LEU A 601 27.66 4.73 -17.32
N GLY A 602 26.61 5.55 -17.34
CA GLY A 602 26.40 6.57 -18.38
C GLY A 602 27.41 7.73 -18.37
N ARG A 603 28.22 7.88 -17.31
CA ARG A 603 29.28 8.91 -17.19
C ARG A 603 30.67 8.44 -17.58
N GLN A 604 30.88 7.14 -17.82
CA GLN A 604 32.17 6.67 -18.34
C GLN A 604 32.32 7.07 -19.82
N PRO A 605 33.38 7.79 -20.21
CA PRO A 605 33.65 8.08 -21.62
C PRO A 605 33.84 6.78 -22.39
N ALA A 606 33.36 6.73 -23.64
CA ALA A 606 33.45 5.56 -24.53
C ALA A 606 34.90 5.21 -25.01
N ALA A 607 35.92 5.59 -24.24
CA ALA A 607 37.34 5.48 -24.58
C ALA A 607 37.93 4.06 -24.34
N ALA A 608 37.27 3.20 -23.56
CA ALA A 608 37.74 1.83 -23.30
C ALA A 608 37.43 0.85 -24.45
N ALA A 609 36.56 1.22 -25.40
CA ALA A 609 36.14 0.37 -26.52
C ALA A 609 37.08 0.43 -27.74
N ARG A 610 38.40 0.39 -27.52
CA ARG A 610 39.38 0.12 -28.58
C ARG A 610 40.06 -1.22 -28.34
N ARG A 611 39.71 -2.21 -29.17
CA ARG A 611 40.33 -3.54 -29.25
C ARG A 611 41.86 -3.44 -29.21
N ALA A 612 42.48 -4.12 -28.25
CA ALA A 612 43.87 -4.55 -28.41
C ALA A 612 43.92 -5.56 -29.57
N PRO A 613 44.89 -5.46 -30.51
CA PRO A 613 45.03 -6.44 -31.59
C PRO A 613 45.53 -7.77 -31.02
N ALA A 614 45.04 -8.88 -31.59
CA ALA A 614 45.45 -10.22 -31.17
C ALA A 614 46.93 -10.47 -31.47
N ALA A 615 47.72 -10.79 -30.44
CA ALA A 615 49.11 -11.20 -30.59
C ALA A 615 49.18 -12.67 -31.04
N SER A 616 49.60 -12.90 -32.29
CA SER A 616 49.95 -14.22 -32.80
C SER A 616 51.21 -14.76 -32.10
N PRO A 617 51.30 -16.06 -31.78
CA PRO A 617 52.50 -16.62 -31.17
C PRO A 617 53.68 -16.62 -32.15
N ARG A 618 54.86 -16.19 -31.70
CA ARG A 618 56.14 -16.48 -32.36
C ARG A 618 57.08 -17.18 -31.38
N ARG A 619 57.50 -18.39 -31.75
CA ARG A 619 58.63 -19.09 -31.14
C ARG A 619 59.92 -18.42 -31.61
N HIS A 620 60.85 -18.17 -30.70
CA HIS A 620 62.28 -18.41 -30.92
C HIS A 620 62.94 -18.74 -29.58
N ALA A 621 64.06 -19.46 -29.65
CA ALA A 621 64.68 -20.11 -28.50
C ALA A 621 66.12 -19.61 -28.26
N ALA A 622 66.65 -20.05 -27.11
CA ALA A 622 68.07 -20.22 -26.77
C ALA A 622 68.76 -19.14 -25.91
N ALA A 623 69.21 -19.61 -24.74
CA ALA A 623 70.47 -19.29 -24.05
C ALA A 623 70.62 -17.87 -23.43
N THR A 624 71.31 -17.65 -22.29
CA THR A 624 72.17 -18.54 -21.47
C THR A 624 72.37 -17.99 -20.03
N ARG A 625 72.87 -18.85 -19.13
CA ARG A 625 73.68 -18.60 -17.90
C ARG A 625 72.98 -18.14 -16.59
N TRP A 626 73.04 -19.06 -15.61
CA TRP A 626 73.25 -18.79 -14.18
C TRP A 626 74.68 -18.27 -13.90
N PRO A 627 74.90 -17.79 -12.67
CA PRO A 627 75.91 -18.41 -11.82
C PRO A 627 75.39 -18.87 -10.43
N ASP A 628 75.90 -20.02 -10.03
CA ASP A 628 76.05 -20.58 -8.67
C ASP A 628 76.87 -19.64 -7.73
N ALA A 629 76.97 -19.77 -6.39
CA ALA A 629 76.30 -20.56 -5.35
C ALA A 629 76.73 -20.01 -3.94
N ASP A 630 76.49 -20.79 -2.88
CA ASP A 630 77.05 -20.73 -1.50
C ASP A 630 76.43 -19.71 -0.51
N ALA A 631 76.23 -20.02 0.77
CA ALA A 631 76.14 -21.32 1.49
C ALA A 631 75.51 -21.12 2.90
N ASP A 632 75.24 -22.22 3.59
CA ASP A 632 74.99 -22.36 5.05
C ASP A 632 73.73 -21.76 5.70
N SER A 633 73.15 -22.33 6.77
CA SER A 633 73.11 -23.72 7.26
C SER A 633 72.02 -23.87 8.37
N HIS A 634 71.67 -25.12 8.71
CA HIS A 634 70.98 -25.55 9.96
C HIS A 634 69.49 -25.20 10.21
N ALA A 635 68.63 -26.18 9.95
CA ALA A 635 67.63 -26.66 10.93
C ALA A 635 68.24 -27.80 11.76
N PRO A 636 67.76 -28.09 12.99
CA PRO A 636 66.54 -28.93 13.18
C PRO A 636 65.68 -28.40 14.37
N GLU A 637 64.63 -29.06 14.92
CA GLU A 637 63.96 -30.34 14.65
C GLU A 637 62.44 -30.27 15.03
N GLY A 638 61.74 -31.41 15.13
CA GLY A 638 60.44 -31.54 15.80
C GLY A 638 60.57 -31.85 17.31
N PRO A 639 59.52 -32.34 18.03
CA PRO A 639 58.45 -33.21 17.52
C PRO A 639 57.01 -32.85 17.95
N THR A 640 56.07 -33.65 17.44
CA THR A 640 54.65 -33.73 17.79
C THR A 640 54.38 -34.31 19.18
N ALA A 641 53.31 -33.83 19.83
CA ALA A 641 52.42 -34.57 20.70
C ALA A 641 51.00 -33.99 20.58
#